data_AF-A0A8I0SPK2-F1
#
_entry.id   AF-A0A8I0SPK2-F1
#
_cell.length_a   1.000
_cell.length_b   1.000
_cell.length_c   1.000
_cell.angle_alpha   90.00
_cell.angle_beta   90.00
_cell.angle_gamma   90.00
#
_symmetry.space_group_name_H-M   'P 1'
#
loop_
_entity.id
_entity.type
_entity.pdbx_description
1 polymer ?
#
loop_
_entity_poly.entity_id
_entity_poly.type
_entity_poly.pdbx_seq_one_letter_code
_entity_poly.pdbx_strand_id
1 'polypeptide(L)'
;MSETALGSQILLSRLAHLSDPDRKIVQLMAIAYDVIPASLVVACLKKLNVRMLSRTWFSVRTLQSHIDALIASELLKRDLDTGFHFRIAPAIADDAVRLAVADGVCQDMMQVVEAELPSVLHSGSMGGEPRLLNFERAVREIRLGLLTGDEDRVFRYLGYAANQRSEDYRKNPPLVRLCAHPWDLERMEALPLGIQAWVVEETLELALINLDPLVDVEQLLKRHRDQKCDKTGPWLRALYMVVLLVGGRQKEASDLLSGPNPVEAAAAFKGWIDFLRGKNRQAITALDKTIAILDDSRSLRKQRAFPYYWSGLFLLLGLLKQGGGEERQHLLNLVQRLERNRNNPLASGYQACRAVAIARGGDSDHALSILGYRSGLSNDGLPWLRQETNPLLVAREGGWNPGLPKAVRPSALDGLPEMLRMMALYWVDHEVAAIDAIRERVQGIHQKALSNHYPWVAMESAELLHWLSGDEKYRQTVKELEQQLGFDCITPQIRREERWEQTLSALMSLVGGKEDPLSPPVEEGNKRLVWLIESHGHRGNIQPREQTLSGAGEWSRGKAVSARRLHGSEPRQWGYLTPQDLKVCAAIRQDYIYHGTRYDFDWARAMLALVGHPHVYWLDQPGVHVEVVRGEPELLVHEHNGRVRIRFAQKIEGPGVMVLREGEQRCRVIEITGEHHKIADILGPDGFSGPDTQKARVMGVVARLATVVNVQSTVDAELKGVEEVASDVKPRLQLLPFGEGLSVRLMVRPFSTTGPWCKPGRGGVLMFAERDGKRVQTRRDFQREKNLADELVALCPTLAGRSADDRVWNLGALEDSLELLMELQELGDKVLVEWPEGERFRVAHKVAMNQVQLKIRRERDWFAVSGAVELDDALVLEMGQLLKLAREGGGRFIALGNGQFAALTEAFRRRLAEMLDMGEEGAGGGWRIHGLTAPWLREVAGESGHVTGDKHWKEQVARLQKMEADDAEVPSTFKAELREYQIEGFRWLHRLSVWGVGGCLADDMGLGKTLQAMAILLSRAADGVGLVVAPTSVCSNWEAEIKRFAPTQTARSRLPDSRSLMFWWPVMLCCKSRRNSCPMLPGIPSFWMKPRPSRTG
;
A
#
# COMPACT_ATOMS: atom_id res chain seq x y z
N MET A 1 -35.14 50.54 -40.50
CA MET A 1 -34.36 49.68 -41.41
C MET A 1 -32.94 49.62 -40.89
N SER A 2 -32.41 48.44 -40.58
CA SER A 2 -31.03 48.25 -40.15
C SER A 2 -30.05 48.53 -41.30
N GLU A 3 -28.79 48.87 -41.01
CA GLU A 3 -27.72 49.02 -42.02
C GLU A 3 -27.59 47.79 -42.93
N THR A 4 -27.90 46.59 -42.41
CA THR A 4 -27.96 45.34 -43.16
C THR A 4 -29.07 45.30 -44.21
N ALA A 5 -30.24 45.89 -43.96
CA ALA A 5 -31.35 45.92 -44.92
C ALA A 5 -31.07 46.88 -46.10
N LEU A 6 -30.37 47.99 -45.84
CA LEU A 6 -29.94 48.93 -46.89
C LEU A 6 -28.81 48.33 -47.75
N GLY A 7 -27.86 47.63 -47.13
CA GLY A 7 -26.78 46.91 -47.83
C GLY A 7 -27.30 45.79 -48.73
N SER A 8 -28.27 44.99 -48.29
CA SER A 8 -28.87 43.93 -49.12
C SER A 8 -29.60 44.46 -50.36
N GLN A 9 -30.31 45.60 -50.26
CA GLN A 9 -30.97 46.21 -51.42
C GLN A 9 -29.98 46.71 -52.49
N ILE A 10 -28.81 47.22 -52.08
CA ILE A 10 -27.75 47.63 -53.00
C ILE A 10 -27.12 46.43 -53.71
N LEU A 11 -26.92 45.32 -53.00
CA LEU A 11 -26.36 44.11 -53.61
C LEU A 11 -27.36 43.44 -54.59
N LEU A 12 -28.65 43.50 -54.29
CA LEU A 12 -29.72 43.03 -55.18
C LEU A 12 -29.79 43.82 -56.48
N SER A 13 -29.64 45.15 -56.43
CA SER A 13 -29.59 45.97 -57.65
C SER A 13 -28.36 45.66 -58.50
N ARG A 14 -27.18 45.48 -57.88
CA ARG A 14 -25.95 45.04 -58.56
C ARG A 14 -26.14 43.68 -59.24
N LEU A 15 -26.78 42.72 -58.58
CA LEU A 15 -27.08 41.40 -59.12
C LEU A 15 -27.98 41.48 -60.37
N ALA A 16 -29.01 42.35 -60.34
CA ALA A 16 -29.95 42.52 -61.46
C ALA A 16 -29.29 43.11 -62.72
N HIS A 17 -28.25 43.93 -62.56
CA HIS A 17 -27.54 44.61 -63.66
C HIS A 17 -26.33 43.84 -64.21
N LEU A 18 -26.06 42.62 -63.73
CA LEU A 18 -24.97 41.80 -64.26
C LEU A 18 -25.18 41.40 -65.73
N SER A 19 -24.07 41.30 -66.46
CA SER A 19 -24.03 40.67 -67.77
C SER A 19 -24.47 39.20 -67.67
N ASP A 20 -25.02 38.64 -68.76
CA ASP A 20 -25.50 37.24 -68.73
C ASP A 20 -24.41 36.24 -68.27
N PRO A 21 -23.14 36.31 -68.75
CA PRO A 21 -22.09 35.42 -68.25
C PRO A 21 -21.75 35.61 -66.77
N ASP A 22 -21.70 36.86 -66.28
CA ASP A 22 -21.42 37.16 -64.86
C ASP A 22 -22.56 36.70 -63.95
N ARG A 23 -23.80 36.88 -64.40
CA ARG A 23 -24.99 36.37 -63.73
C ARG A 23 -24.94 34.86 -63.60
N LYS A 24 -24.59 34.14 -64.67
CA LYS A 24 -24.43 32.67 -64.65
C LYS A 24 -23.30 32.22 -63.73
N ILE A 25 -22.18 32.97 -63.65
CA ILE A 25 -21.11 32.71 -62.67
C ILE A 25 -21.62 32.86 -61.24
N VAL A 26 -22.33 33.95 -60.93
CA VAL A 26 -22.87 34.19 -59.58
C VAL A 26 -23.93 33.14 -59.21
N GLN A 27 -24.81 32.77 -60.14
CA GLN A 27 -25.79 31.68 -59.95
C GLN A 27 -25.12 30.34 -59.68
N LEU A 28 -24.10 29.98 -60.46
CA LEU A 28 -23.31 28.76 -60.26
C LEU A 28 -22.62 28.75 -58.89
N MET A 29 -21.98 29.86 -58.50
CA MET A 29 -21.34 29.98 -57.19
C MET A 29 -22.34 29.92 -56.04
N ALA A 30 -23.56 30.44 -56.23
CA ALA A 30 -24.62 30.40 -55.24
C ALA A 30 -25.22 29.00 -55.07
N ILE A 31 -25.33 28.22 -56.15
CA ILE A 31 -25.78 26.81 -56.10
C ILE A 31 -24.68 25.93 -55.50
N ALA A 32 -23.43 26.17 -55.87
CA ALA A 32 -22.33 25.37 -55.40
C ALA A 32 -21.97 25.63 -53.92
N TYR A 33 -22.23 26.86 -53.40
CA TYR A 33 -22.16 27.25 -51.99
C TYR A 33 -20.96 26.68 -51.21
N ASP A 34 -19.80 26.61 -51.87
CA ASP A 34 -18.56 26.03 -51.36
C ASP A 34 -17.39 26.96 -51.75
N VAL A 35 -16.20 26.70 -51.22
CA VAL A 35 -14.96 27.38 -51.62
C VAL A 35 -14.39 26.63 -52.84
N ILE A 36 -14.45 27.25 -54.03
CA ILE A 36 -14.25 26.55 -55.30
C ILE A 36 -13.10 27.17 -56.10
N PRO A 37 -12.17 26.38 -56.66
CA PRO A 37 -11.09 26.91 -57.50
C PRO A 37 -11.60 27.32 -58.89
N ALA A 38 -10.96 28.31 -59.49
CA ALA A 38 -11.29 28.82 -60.82
C ALA A 38 -11.30 27.72 -61.90
N SER A 39 -10.44 26.71 -61.79
CA SER A 39 -10.42 25.55 -62.71
C SER A 39 -11.74 24.78 -62.73
N LEU A 40 -12.37 24.58 -61.57
CA LEU A 40 -13.62 23.83 -61.45
C LEU A 40 -14.81 24.67 -61.93
N VAL A 41 -14.79 25.99 -61.65
CA VAL A 41 -15.79 26.91 -62.20
C VAL A 41 -15.75 26.90 -63.73
N VAL A 42 -14.56 26.93 -64.34
CA VAL A 42 -14.43 26.80 -65.81
C VAL A 42 -15.00 25.46 -66.31
N ALA A 43 -14.75 24.35 -65.60
CA ALA A 43 -15.30 23.05 -65.97
C ALA A 43 -16.85 23.03 -65.94
N CYS A 44 -17.44 23.57 -64.88
CA CYS A 44 -18.89 23.72 -64.77
C CYS A 44 -19.48 24.62 -65.87
N LEU A 45 -18.89 25.79 -66.14
CA LEU A 45 -19.37 26.72 -67.18
C LEU A 45 -19.33 26.07 -68.58
N LYS A 46 -18.30 25.26 -68.86
CA LYS A 46 -18.22 24.48 -70.12
C LYS A 46 -19.34 23.48 -70.24
N LYS A 47 -19.64 22.73 -69.18
CA LYS A 47 -20.75 21.75 -69.16
C LYS A 47 -22.12 22.42 -69.28
N LEU A 48 -22.27 23.64 -68.75
CA LEU A 48 -23.47 24.46 -68.86
C LEU A 48 -23.57 25.26 -70.17
N ASN A 49 -22.59 25.11 -71.08
CA ASN A 49 -22.49 25.85 -72.33
C ASN A 49 -22.51 27.39 -72.18
N VAL A 50 -21.97 27.91 -71.06
CA VAL A 50 -21.87 29.35 -70.80
C VAL A 50 -20.58 29.90 -71.42
N ARG A 51 -20.71 30.97 -72.20
CA ARG A 51 -19.60 31.61 -72.94
C ARG A 51 -19.46 33.09 -72.54
N MET A 52 -18.28 33.66 -72.77
CA MET A 52 -18.09 35.10 -72.64
C MET A 52 -18.93 35.86 -73.68
N LEU A 53 -19.14 37.16 -73.49
CA LEU A 53 -19.84 38.02 -74.47
C LEU A 53 -19.19 37.98 -75.87
N SER A 54 -17.88 37.72 -75.94
CA SER A 54 -17.12 37.50 -77.18
C SER A 54 -17.38 36.14 -77.86
N ARG A 55 -18.30 35.31 -77.34
CA ARG A 55 -18.62 33.95 -77.77
C ARG A 55 -17.48 32.91 -77.64
N THR A 56 -16.41 33.26 -76.93
CA THR A 56 -15.30 32.34 -76.61
C THR A 56 -15.48 31.68 -75.24
N TRP A 57 -14.82 30.54 -75.01
CA TRP A 57 -14.87 29.81 -73.74
C TRP A 57 -14.04 30.49 -72.65
N PHE A 58 -14.48 30.38 -71.40
CA PHE A 58 -13.68 30.77 -70.25
C PHE A 58 -12.41 29.91 -70.12
N SER A 59 -11.29 30.57 -69.88
CA SER A 59 -10.05 29.99 -69.37
C SER A 59 -9.87 30.44 -67.91
N VAL A 60 -8.98 29.79 -67.15
CA VAL A 60 -8.70 30.22 -65.76
C VAL A 60 -8.29 31.70 -65.72
N ARG A 61 -7.45 32.15 -66.67
CA ARG A 61 -6.98 33.53 -66.76
C ARG A 61 -8.10 34.51 -67.08
N THR A 62 -8.99 34.18 -68.02
CA THR A 62 -10.09 35.07 -68.41
C THR A 62 -11.22 35.05 -67.39
N LEU A 63 -11.43 33.93 -66.66
CA LEU A 63 -12.39 33.89 -65.56
C LEU A 63 -11.94 34.77 -64.39
N GLN A 64 -10.63 34.87 -64.13
CA GLN A 64 -10.09 35.66 -63.03
C GLN A 64 -10.51 37.13 -63.08
N SER A 65 -10.52 37.76 -64.27
CA SER A 65 -10.95 39.16 -64.40
C SER A 65 -12.43 39.37 -64.09
N HIS A 66 -13.28 38.38 -64.39
CA HIS A 66 -14.70 38.41 -64.02
C HIS A 66 -14.87 38.22 -62.50
N ILE A 67 -14.12 37.28 -61.90
CA ILE A 67 -14.13 37.07 -60.44
C ILE A 67 -13.69 38.33 -59.70
N ASP A 68 -12.63 39.00 -60.14
CA ASP A 68 -12.13 40.22 -59.51
C ASP A 68 -13.15 41.36 -59.58
N ALA A 69 -13.87 41.50 -60.70
CA ALA A 69 -14.96 42.47 -60.84
C ALA A 69 -16.16 42.15 -59.93
N LEU A 70 -16.50 40.86 -59.78
CA LEU A 70 -17.56 40.40 -58.89
C LEU A 70 -17.19 40.55 -57.40
N ILE A 71 -15.92 40.41 -57.06
CA ILE A 71 -15.39 40.71 -55.71
C ILE A 71 -15.44 42.21 -55.44
N ALA A 72 -15.03 43.05 -56.39
CA ALA A 72 -15.11 44.51 -56.28
C ALA A 72 -16.57 44.99 -56.14
N SER A 73 -17.52 44.23 -56.69
CA SER A 73 -18.96 44.48 -56.55
C SER A 73 -19.58 43.88 -55.29
N GLU A 74 -18.76 43.24 -54.44
CA GLU A 74 -19.14 42.57 -53.18
C GLU A 74 -20.10 41.37 -53.33
N LEU A 75 -20.27 40.86 -54.56
CA LEU A 75 -21.10 39.69 -54.86
C LEU A 75 -20.35 38.37 -54.62
N LEU A 76 -19.02 38.40 -54.76
CA LEU A 76 -18.12 37.31 -54.36
C LEU A 76 -17.16 37.78 -53.26
N LYS A 77 -16.63 36.84 -52.48
CA LYS A 77 -15.59 37.10 -51.47
C LYS A 77 -14.39 36.18 -51.69
N ARG A 78 -13.18 36.70 -51.42
CA ARG A 78 -11.96 35.88 -51.33
C ARG A 78 -11.97 35.11 -50.02
N ASP A 79 -11.55 33.86 -50.09
CA ASP A 79 -11.37 33.03 -48.91
C ASP A 79 -10.08 33.43 -48.18
N LEU A 80 -10.18 33.68 -46.87
CA LEU A 80 -9.08 34.23 -46.06
C LEU A 80 -7.99 33.18 -45.76
N ASP A 81 -8.36 31.90 -45.73
CA ASP A 81 -7.43 30.81 -45.36
C ASP A 81 -6.56 30.37 -46.54
N THR A 82 -7.05 30.51 -47.77
CA THR A 82 -6.35 29.99 -48.96
C THR A 82 -5.93 31.06 -49.97
N GLY A 83 -6.49 32.29 -49.93
CA GLY A 83 -6.12 33.44 -50.77
C GLY A 83 -6.42 33.35 -52.28
N PHE A 84 -6.49 32.12 -52.82
CA PHE A 84 -6.68 31.80 -54.24
C PHE A 84 -8.08 31.26 -54.56
N HIS A 85 -8.90 30.95 -53.55
CA HIS A 85 -10.26 30.49 -53.74
C HIS A 85 -11.26 31.61 -53.42
N PHE A 86 -12.45 31.48 -53.97
CA PHE A 86 -13.51 32.47 -53.87
C PHE A 86 -14.84 31.77 -53.60
N ARG A 87 -15.76 32.50 -52.97
CA ARG A 87 -17.10 32.01 -52.61
C ARG A 87 -18.14 33.08 -52.86
N ILE A 88 -19.40 32.65 -52.97
CA ILE A 88 -20.55 33.56 -53.01
C ILE A 88 -20.62 34.39 -51.71
N ALA A 89 -20.93 35.68 -51.82
CA ALA A 89 -21.21 36.48 -50.64
C ALA A 89 -22.51 35.96 -49.95
N PRO A 90 -22.47 35.62 -48.65
CA PRO A 90 -23.62 35.00 -47.97
C PRO A 90 -24.93 35.80 -48.07
N ALA A 91 -24.82 37.13 -48.09
CA ALA A 91 -25.98 38.04 -48.12
C ALA A 91 -26.82 37.97 -49.41
N ILE A 92 -26.25 37.50 -50.53
CA ILE A 92 -26.95 37.41 -51.83
C ILE A 92 -27.18 35.97 -52.30
N ALA A 93 -26.71 34.98 -51.53
CA ALA A 93 -26.67 33.61 -52.01
C ALA A 93 -28.09 33.09 -52.32
N ASP A 94 -29.07 33.35 -51.45
CA ASP A 94 -30.45 32.89 -51.61
C ASP A 94 -31.13 33.57 -52.80
N ASP A 95 -30.90 34.87 -52.97
CA ASP A 95 -31.44 35.65 -54.09
C ASP A 95 -30.86 35.21 -55.44
N ALA A 96 -29.56 34.90 -55.49
CA ALA A 96 -28.93 34.36 -56.69
C ALA A 96 -29.47 32.98 -57.08
N VAL A 97 -29.84 32.13 -56.12
CA VAL A 97 -30.51 30.84 -56.40
C VAL A 97 -31.95 31.07 -56.89
N ARG A 98 -32.70 31.98 -56.26
CA ARG A 98 -34.05 32.35 -56.73
C ARG A 98 -34.02 32.89 -58.16
N LEU A 99 -33.02 33.70 -58.50
CA LEU A 99 -32.80 34.18 -59.85
C LEU A 99 -32.46 33.02 -60.82
N ALA A 100 -31.67 32.03 -60.40
CA ALA A 100 -31.40 30.84 -61.21
C ALA A 100 -32.65 30.00 -61.49
N VAL A 101 -33.59 29.95 -60.53
CA VAL A 101 -34.90 29.30 -60.70
C VAL A 101 -35.76 30.09 -61.68
N ALA A 102 -35.84 31.42 -61.54
CA ALA A 102 -36.57 32.29 -62.45
C ALA A 102 -36.02 32.24 -63.89
N ASP A 103 -34.70 32.12 -64.04
CA ASP A 103 -34.01 31.95 -65.32
C ASP A 103 -34.13 30.54 -65.91
N GLY A 104 -34.74 29.58 -65.20
CA GLY A 104 -34.90 28.19 -65.66
C GLY A 104 -33.60 27.37 -65.73
N VAL A 105 -32.50 27.83 -65.13
CA VAL A 105 -31.17 27.16 -65.20
C VAL A 105 -30.79 26.41 -63.93
N CYS A 106 -31.57 26.53 -62.86
CA CYS A 106 -31.23 25.99 -61.54
C CYS A 106 -31.00 24.47 -61.57
N GLN A 107 -31.89 23.71 -62.22
CA GLN A 107 -31.80 22.25 -62.27
C GLN A 107 -30.56 21.75 -63.03
N ASP A 108 -30.25 22.36 -64.17
CA ASP A 108 -29.06 22.03 -64.97
C ASP A 108 -27.77 22.35 -64.19
N MET A 109 -27.73 23.52 -63.54
CA MET A 109 -26.62 23.91 -62.68
C MET A 109 -26.44 22.96 -61.49
N MET A 110 -27.52 22.54 -60.85
CA MET A 110 -27.47 21.57 -59.75
C MET A 110 -26.91 20.21 -60.22
N GLN A 111 -27.33 19.71 -61.38
CA GLN A 111 -26.79 18.46 -61.93
C GLN A 111 -25.29 18.54 -62.23
N VAL A 112 -24.85 19.66 -62.82
CA VAL A 112 -23.43 19.88 -63.11
C VAL A 112 -22.61 20.01 -61.82
N VAL A 113 -23.13 20.75 -60.83
CA VAL A 113 -22.48 20.88 -59.50
C VAL A 113 -22.45 19.53 -58.79
N GLU A 114 -23.48 18.70 -58.86
CA GLU A 114 -23.49 17.38 -58.23
C GLU A 114 -22.45 16.43 -58.86
N ALA A 115 -22.24 16.52 -60.18
CA ALA A 115 -21.24 15.75 -60.89
C ALA A 115 -19.79 16.19 -60.60
N GLU A 116 -19.54 17.51 -60.49
CA GLU A 116 -18.20 18.07 -60.27
C GLU A 116 -17.84 18.23 -58.79
N LEU A 117 -18.84 18.43 -57.93
CA LEU A 117 -18.74 18.66 -56.48
C LEU A 117 -19.72 17.76 -55.72
N PRO A 118 -19.55 16.42 -55.77
CA PRO A 118 -20.44 15.50 -55.09
C PRO A 118 -20.46 15.74 -53.58
N SER A 119 -21.64 15.57 -52.98
CA SER A 119 -21.87 15.67 -51.53
C SER A 119 -21.57 14.34 -50.81
N VAL A 120 -21.82 13.21 -51.48
CA VAL A 120 -21.62 11.85 -50.95
C VAL A 120 -20.80 10.97 -51.90
N LEU A 121 -20.04 10.04 -51.34
CA LEU A 121 -19.43 8.93 -52.06
C LEU A 121 -20.28 7.68 -51.90
N HIS A 122 -20.60 7.04 -53.02
CA HIS A 122 -21.25 5.73 -53.03
C HIS A 122 -20.16 4.65 -53.07
N SER A 123 -20.06 3.81 -52.04
CA SER A 123 -19.10 2.69 -52.07
C SER A 123 -19.55 1.67 -53.12
N GLY A 124 -18.69 1.37 -54.09
CA GLY A 124 -18.94 0.42 -55.17
C GLY A 124 -18.95 -1.03 -54.71
N SER A 125 -19.94 -1.43 -53.92
CA SER A 125 -20.35 -2.83 -53.69
C SER A 125 -21.70 -2.82 -52.97
N MET A 126 -22.66 -3.60 -53.47
CA MET A 126 -24.06 -3.69 -53.03
C MET A 126 -24.34 -3.25 -51.58
N GLY A 127 -25.04 -2.13 -51.41
CA GLY A 127 -25.85 -1.84 -50.21
C GLY A 127 -25.25 -0.99 -49.08
N GLY A 128 -24.03 -0.44 -49.22
CA GLY A 128 -23.47 0.48 -48.21
C GLY A 128 -24.16 1.86 -48.17
N GLU A 129 -24.39 2.41 -46.97
CA GLU A 129 -24.92 3.78 -46.82
C GLU A 129 -23.98 4.82 -47.46
N PRO A 130 -24.50 5.84 -48.20
CA PRO A 130 -23.68 6.87 -48.83
C PRO A 130 -22.83 7.64 -47.81
N ARG A 131 -21.53 7.81 -48.07
CA ARG A 131 -20.61 8.48 -47.14
C ARG A 131 -20.50 9.97 -47.44
N LEU A 132 -20.85 10.83 -46.49
CA LEU A 132 -20.77 12.28 -46.61
C LEU A 132 -19.31 12.76 -46.65
N LEU A 133 -18.96 13.46 -47.72
CA LEU A 133 -17.60 13.98 -47.94
C LEU A 133 -17.27 15.15 -47.01
N ASN A 134 -18.17 16.13 -46.94
CA ASN A 134 -17.98 17.38 -46.21
C ASN A 134 -19.31 17.83 -45.58
N PHE A 135 -19.26 18.33 -44.34
CA PHE A 135 -20.40 18.89 -43.63
C PHE A 135 -20.98 20.12 -44.36
N GLU A 136 -20.16 21.05 -44.84
CA GLU A 136 -20.64 22.25 -45.56
C GLU A 136 -21.35 21.88 -46.87
N ARG A 137 -20.96 20.76 -47.50
CA ARG A 137 -21.69 20.22 -48.66
C ARG A 137 -23.06 19.65 -48.26
N ALA A 138 -23.22 19.05 -47.09
CA ALA A 138 -24.56 18.72 -46.60
C ALA A 138 -25.40 19.99 -46.35
N VAL A 139 -24.81 21.03 -45.76
CA VAL A 139 -25.50 22.32 -45.55
C VAL A 139 -25.95 22.93 -46.89
N ARG A 140 -25.12 22.87 -47.94
CA ARG A 140 -25.50 23.25 -49.31
C ARG A 140 -26.73 22.48 -49.79
N GLU A 141 -26.71 21.15 -49.68
CA GLU A 141 -27.82 20.31 -50.15
C GLU A 141 -29.13 20.60 -49.42
N ILE A 142 -29.06 20.82 -48.10
CA ILE A 142 -30.18 21.22 -47.26
C ILE A 142 -30.71 22.59 -47.70
N ARG A 143 -29.82 23.56 -47.89
CA ARG A 143 -30.17 24.91 -48.36
C ARG A 143 -30.85 24.88 -49.74
N LEU A 144 -30.33 24.09 -50.68
CA LEU A 144 -30.95 23.93 -51.99
C LEU A 144 -32.34 23.31 -51.86
N GLY A 145 -32.49 22.24 -51.08
CA GLY A 145 -33.80 21.62 -50.83
C GLY A 145 -34.82 22.60 -50.24
N LEU A 146 -34.42 23.46 -49.30
CA LEU A 146 -35.27 24.52 -48.75
C LEU A 146 -35.72 25.53 -49.80
N LEU A 147 -34.82 25.94 -50.69
CA LEU A 147 -35.11 26.94 -51.73
C LEU A 147 -35.92 26.37 -52.90
N THR A 148 -35.79 25.08 -53.20
CA THR A 148 -36.53 24.41 -54.28
C THR A 148 -37.80 23.69 -53.80
N GLY A 149 -38.05 23.63 -52.49
CA GLY A 149 -39.19 22.92 -51.92
C GLY A 149 -39.05 21.38 -51.91
N ASP A 150 -37.83 20.86 -52.00
CA ASP A 150 -37.53 19.42 -51.97
C ASP A 150 -37.26 18.95 -50.53
N GLU A 151 -38.34 18.62 -49.81
CA GLU A 151 -38.27 18.17 -48.42
C GLU A 151 -37.47 16.86 -48.25
N ASP A 152 -37.57 15.95 -49.20
CA ASP A 152 -36.86 14.67 -49.15
C ASP A 152 -35.34 14.86 -49.21
N ARG A 153 -34.87 15.81 -50.01
CA ARG A 153 -33.46 16.22 -50.03
C ARG A 153 -33.04 16.80 -48.69
N VAL A 154 -33.85 17.70 -48.11
CA VAL A 154 -33.57 18.31 -46.79
C VAL A 154 -33.37 17.23 -45.73
N PHE A 155 -34.35 16.33 -45.55
CA PHE A 155 -34.28 15.31 -44.49
C PHE A 155 -33.21 14.25 -44.74
N ARG A 156 -32.93 13.89 -46.00
CA ARG A 156 -31.85 12.94 -46.34
C ARG A 156 -30.49 13.47 -45.91
N TYR A 157 -30.15 14.70 -46.27
CA TYR A 157 -28.86 15.29 -45.94
C TYR A 157 -28.75 15.73 -44.48
N LEU A 158 -29.87 16.07 -43.83
CA LEU A 158 -29.91 16.20 -42.37
C LEU A 158 -29.56 14.87 -41.68
N GLY A 159 -30.12 13.76 -42.15
CA GLY A 159 -29.80 12.42 -41.64
C GLY A 159 -28.32 12.07 -41.80
N TYR A 160 -27.74 12.31 -42.98
CA TYR A 160 -26.31 12.09 -43.21
C TYR A 160 -25.44 12.96 -42.33
N ALA A 161 -25.75 14.24 -42.19
CA ALA A 161 -25.01 15.16 -41.35
C ALA A 161 -25.10 14.76 -39.86
N ALA A 162 -26.29 14.43 -39.36
CA ALA A 162 -26.49 14.03 -37.97
C ALA A 162 -25.80 12.70 -37.61
N ASN A 163 -25.76 11.73 -38.53
CA ASN A 163 -25.21 10.39 -38.28
C ASN A 163 -23.70 10.30 -38.51
N GLN A 164 -23.19 10.95 -39.56
CA GLN A 164 -21.78 10.80 -39.99
C GLN A 164 -20.89 11.97 -39.56
N ARG A 165 -21.48 13.12 -39.23
CA ARG A 165 -20.81 14.36 -38.79
C ARG A 165 -21.48 14.95 -37.55
N SER A 166 -21.77 14.10 -36.56
CA SER A 166 -22.55 14.46 -35.35
C SER A 166 -21.95 15.59 -34.51
N GLU A 167 -20.61 15.74 -34.49
CA GLU A 167 -19.96 16.83 -33.77
C GLU A 167 -20.17 18.18 -34.48
N ASP A 168 -19.92 18.23 -35.80
CA ASP A 168 -20.15 19.43 -36.62
C ASP A 168 -21.63 19.82 -36.62
N TYR A 169 -22.52 18.83 -36.69
CA TYR A 169 -23.97 19.01 -36.61
C TYR A 169 -24.41 19.67 -35.30
N ARG A 170 -23.90 19.18 -34.15
CA ARG A 170 -24.22 19.76 -32.84
C ARG A 170 -23.69 21.17 -32.66
N LYS A 171 -22.49 21.45 -33.18
CA LYS A 171 -21.89 22.79 -33.13
C LYS A 171 -22.64 23.78 -34.03
N ASN A 172 -23.09 23.33 -35.21
CA ASN A 172 -23.72 24.18 -36.21
C ASN A 172 -24.95 23.50 -36.85
N PRO A 173 -26.11 23.39 -36.14
CA PRO A 173 -27.28 22.73 -36.69
C PRO A 173 -27.72 23.41 -38.01
N PRO A 174 -27.75 22.69 -39.15
CA PRO A 174 -27.92 23.30 -40.45
C PRO A 174 -29.22 24.10 -40.59
N LEU A 175 -30.34 23.58 -40.05
CA LEU A 175 -31.64 24.23 -40.16
C LEU A 175 -31.73 25.49 -39.29
N VAL A 176 -31.17 25.47 -38.08
CA VAL A 176 -31.08 26.67 -37.23
C VAL A 176 -30.22 27.73 -37.93
N ARG A 177 -29.05 27.34 -38.47
CA ARG A 177 -28.16 28.25 -39.22
C ARG A 177 -28.84 28.90 -40.42
N LEU A 178 -29.67 28.15 -41.16
CA LEU A 178 -30.27 28.62 -42.42
C LEU A 178 -31.61 29.34 -42.21
N CYS A 179 -32.38 28.96 -41.20
CA CYS A 179 -33.74 29.45 -41.01
C CYS A 179 -33.88 30.40 -39.82
N ALA A 180 -33.13 30.21 -38.72
CA ALA A 180 -33.35 30.90 -37.44
C ALA A 180 -32.42 32.09 -37.18
N HIS A 181 -31.50 32.41 -38.11
CA HIS A 181 -30.54 33.50 -37.95
C HIS A 181 -30.46 34.41 -39.19
N PRO A 182 -31.09 35.62 -39.15
CA PRO A 182 -31.97 36.12 -38.09
C PRO A 182 -33.32 35.38 -38.07
N TRP A 183 -33.97 35.34 -36.91
CA TRP A 183 -35.32 34.80 -36.78
C TRP A 183 -36.31 35.74 -37.47
N ASP A 184 -37.15 35.19 -38.34
CA ASP A 184 -38.22 35.92 -39.04
C ASP A 184 -39.49 35.06 -39.05
N LEU A 185 -40.55 35.56 -38.41
CA LEU A 185 -41.76 34.78 -38.18
C LEU A 185 -42.49 34.44 -39.49
N GLU A 186 -42.57 35.39 -40.43
CA GLU A 186 -43.25 35.18 -41.72
C GLU A 186 -42.49 34.15 -42.57
N ARG A 187 -41.15 34.22 -42.57
CA ARG A 187 -40.30 33.23 -43.25
C ARG A 187 -40.46 31.84 -42.64
N MET A 188 -40.56 31.74 -41.31
CA MET A 188 -40.77 30.46 -40.63
C MET A 188 -42.13 29.85 -40.98
N GLU A 189 -43.19 30.65 -41.01
CA GLU A 189 -44.53 30.19 -41.37
C GLU A 189 -44.65 29.71 -42.81
N ALA A 190 -43.83 30.26 -43.71
CA ALA A 190 -43.78 29.85 -45.10
C ALA A 190 -43.10 28.49 -45.32
N LEU A 191 -42.36 27.95 -44.34
CA LEU A 191 -41.70 26.64 -44.45
C LEU A 191 -42.74 25.50 -44.34
N PRO A 192 -42.47 24.32 -44.91
CA PRO A 192 -43.30 23.14 -44.64
C PRO A 192 -43.33 22.77 -43.15
N LEU A 193 -44.48 22.32 -42.64
CA LEU A 193 -44.68 22.02 -41.21
C LEU A 193 -43.63 21.04 -40.64
N GLY A 194 -43.18 20.06 -41.44
CA GLY A 194 -42.12 19.13 -41.04
C GLY A 194 -40.78 19.82 -40.76
N ILE A 195 -40.43 20.81 -41.57
CA ILE A 195 -39.20 21.60 -41.44
C ILE A 195 -39.36 22.63 -40.32
N GLN A 196 -40.52 23.28 -40.21
CA GLN A 196 -40.83 24.18 -39.10
C GLN A 196 -40.62 23.49 -37.75
N ALA A 197 -41.22 22.32 -37.55
CA ALA A 197 -41.08 21.56 -36.31
C ALA A 197 -39.62 21.20 -36.00
N TRP A 198 -38.82 20.87 -37.03
CA TRP A 198 -37.41 20.56 -36.87
C TRP A 198 -36.56 21.79 -36.49
N VAL A 199 -36.77 22.92 -37.17
CA VAL A 199 -36.10 24.19 -36.85
C VAL A 199 -36.45 24.61 -35.42
N VAL A 200 -37.72 24.50 -35.05
CA VAL A 200 -38.20 24.87 -33.71
C VAL A 200 -37.62 23.93 -32.65
N GLU A 201 -37.59 22.63 -32.88
CA GLU A 201 -36.98 21.67 -31.95
C GLU A 201 -35.51 21.99 -31.70
N GLU A 202 -34.70 22.15 -32.74
CA GLU A 202 -33.26 22.43 -32.60
C GLU A 202 -32.99 23.81 -31.99
N THR A 203 -33.81 24.82 -32.34
CA THR A 203 -33.70 26.16 -31.76
C THR A 203 -34.09 26.14 -30.27
N LEU A 204 -35.16 25.42 -29.91
CA LEU A 204 -35.60 25.24 -28.53
C LEU A 204 -34.54 24.50 -27.70
N GLU A 205 -33.93 23.45 -28.25
CA GLU A 205 -32.84 22.73 -27.57
C GLU A 205 -31.65 23.64 -27.28
N LEU A 206 -31.16 24.38 -28.27
CA LEU A 206 -30.06 25.34 -28.07
C LEU A 206 -30.42 26.42 -27.06
N ALA A 207 -31.62 26.97 -27.15
CA ALA A 207 -32.09 27.99 -26.22
C ALA A 207 -32.20 27.44 -24.79
N LEU A 208 -32.62 26.18 -24.59
CA LEU A 208 -32.67 25.57 -23.26
C LEU A 208 -31.30 25.20 -22.70
N ILE A 209 -30.35 24.80 -23.55
CA ILE A 209 -28.95 24.55 -23.14
C ILE A 209 -28.31 25.84 -22.67
N ASN A 210 -28.53 26.94 -23.39
CA ASN A 210 -27.92 28.22 -23.11
C ASN A 210 -28.75 29.10 -22.16
N LEU A 211 -30.01 28.80 -21.92
CA LEU A 211 -30.99 29.70 -21.29
C LEU A 211 -31.22 31.00 -22.07
N ASP A 212 -31.31 30.92 -23.40
CA ASP A 212 -31.61 32.08 -24.28
C ASP A 212 -33.14 32.34 -24.36
N PRO A 213 -33.60 33.57 -24.65
CA PRO A 213 -35.03 33.87 -24.69
C PRO A 213 -35.83 32.99 -25.67
N LEU A 214 -36.97 32.45 -25.21
CA LEU A 214 -37.85 31.59 -26.02
C LEU A 214 -38.98 32.35 -26.73
N VAL A 215 -39.00 33.67 -26.67
CA VAL A 215 -40.12 34.51 -27.14
C VAL A 215 -40.48 34.22 -28.60
N ASP A 216 -39.47 34.12 -29.46
CA ASP A 216 -39.61 33.91 -30.89
C ASP A 216 -40.18 32.53 -31.23
N VAL A 217 -39.65 31.49 -30.58
CA VAL A 217 -40.13 30.11 -30.69
C VAL A 217 -41.56 29.97 -30.17
N GLU A 218 -41.85 30.60 -29.03
CA GLU A 218 -43.17 30.57 -28.41
C GLU A 218 -44.24 31.21 -29.29
N GLN A 219 -43.93 32.34 -29.93
CA GLN A 219 -44.87 33.03 -30.83
C GLN A 219 -45.32 32.14 -31.99
N LEU A 220 -44.39 31.41 -32.63
CA LEU A 220 -44.70 30.48 -33.70
C LEU A 220 -45.53 29.29 -33.18
N LEU A 221 -45.09 28.67 -32.09
CA LEU A 221 -45.78 27.51 -31.50
C LEU A 221 -47.22 27.82 -31.05
N LYS A 222 -47.48 29.03 -30.54
CA LYS A 222 -48.83 29.50 -30.20
C LYS A 222 -49.77 29.49 -31.40
N ARG A 223 -49.31 29.83 -32.61
CA ARG A 223 -50.15 29.83 -33.82
C ARG A 223 -50.62 28.42 -34.21
N HIS A 224 -49.83 27.40 -33.89
CA HIS A 224 -50.15 25.99 -34.15
C HIS A 224 -50.94 25.30 -33.03
N ARG A 225 -51.22 25.99 -31.91
CA ARG A 225 -51.94 25.45 -30.75
C ARG A 225 -53.28 24.82 -31.15
N ASP A 226 -54.09 25.59 -31.87
CA ASP A 226 -55.49 25.24 -32.17
C ASP A 226 -55.68 24.71 -33.61
N GLN A 227 -54.60 24.62 -34.40
CA GLN A 227 -54.65 24.20 -35.79
C GLN A 227 -54.88 22.69 -35.90
N LYS A 228 -55.95 22.29 -36.61
CA LYS A 228 -56.22 20.89 -36.98
C LYS A 228 -55.22 20.46 -38.05
N CYS A 229 -54.35 19.51 -37.73
CA CYS A 229 -53.35 18.99 -38.66
C CYS A 229 -52.99 17.54 -38.34
N ASP A 230 -52.75 16.76 -39.41
CA ASP A 230 -52.86 15.30 -39.34
C ASP A 230 -51.62 14.58 -38.80
N LYS A 231 -50.40 15.04 -39.14
CA LYS A 231 -49.15 14.30 -38.80
C LYS A 231 -48.12 15.09 -38.00
N THR A 232 -47.91 16.38 -38.28
CA THR A 232 -46.84 17.18 -37.63
C THR A 232 -47.34 18.07 -36.48
N GLY A 233 -48.65 18.31 -36.41
CA GLY A 233 -49.29 19.06 -35.33
C GLY A 233 -49.02 18.54 -33.92
N PRO A 234 -49.14 17.22 -33.68
CA PRO A 234 -48.86 16.64 -32.38
C PRO A 234 -47.44 16.92 -31.89
N TRP A 235 -46.45 16.93 -32.80
CA TRP A 235 -45.05 17.24 -32.50
C TRP A 235 -44.85 18.72 -32.13
N LEU A 236 -45.41 19.65 -32.92
CA LEU A 236 -45.37 21.09 -32.59
C LEU A 236 -46.03 21.39 -31.24
N ARG A 237 -47.16 20.76 -30.93
CA ARG A 237 -47.80 20.90 -29.62
C ARG A 237 -46.95 20.30 -28.50
N ALA A 238 -46.21 19.22 -28.74
CA ALA A 238 -45.24 18.69 -27.79
C ALA A 238 -44.10 19.69 -27.53
N LEU A 239 -43.56 20.33 -28.56
CA LEU A 239 -42.56 21.39 -28.38
C LEU A 239 -43.13 22.57 -27.58
N TYR A 240 -44.40 22.94 -27.81
CA TYR A 240 -45.07 23.97 -27.02
C TYR A 240 -45.26 23.56 -25.55
N MET A 241 -45.55 22.28 -25.28
CA MET A 241 -45.59 21.75 -23.91
C MET A 241 -44.27 21.94 -23.16
N VAL A 242 -43.11 21.79 -23.82
CA VAL A 242 -41.80 22.08 -23.18
C VAL A 242 -41.70 23.55 -22.79
N VAL A 243 -42.03 24.46 -23.71
CA VAL A 243 -41.99 25.91 -23.47
C VAL A 243 -42.90 26.31 -22.32
N LEU A 244 -44.10 25.71 -22.24
CA LEU A 244 -45.04 25.95 -21.14
C LEU A 244 -44.50 25.41 -19.80
N LEU A 245 -44.00 24.17 -19.77
CA LEU A 245 -43.55 23.52 -18.54
C LEU A 245 -42.26 24.11 -17.98
N VAL A 246 -41.28 24.40 -18.84
CA VAL A 246 -40.04 25.09 -18.44
C VAL A 246 -40.33 26.53 -17.98
N GLY A 247 -41.30 27.19 -18.62
CA GLY A 247 -41.82 28.49 -18.21
C GLY A 247 -42.74 28.46 -16.98
N GLY A 248 -42.94 27.30 -16.34
CA GLY A 248 -43.75 27.19 -15.12
C GLY A 248 -45.27 27.22 -15.31
N ARG A 249 -45.77 27.24 -16.56
CA ARG A 249 -47.19 27.39 -16.91
C ARG A 249 -47.93 26.06 -16.94
N GLN A 250 -47.95 25.36 -15.80
CA GLN A 250 -48.53 24.02 -15.69
C GLN A 250 -50.03 23.95 -16.02
N LYS A 251 -50.78 25.02 -15.72
CA LYS A 251 -52.22 25.10 -16.00
C LYS A 251 -52.47 25.09 -17.51
N GLU A 252 -51.79 25.97 -18.25
CA GLU A 252 -51.87 26.02 -19.72
C GLU A 252 -51.41 24.71 -20.36
N ALA A 253 -50.37 24.08 -19.80
CA ALA A 253 -49.90 22.77 -20.25
C ALA A 253 -50.94 21.65 -20.01
N SER A 254 -51.64 21.70 -18.86
CA SER A 254 -52.74 20.75 -18.55
C SER A 254 -53.94 20.96 -19.48
N ASP A 255 -54.28 22.21 -19.78
CA ASP A 255 -55.36 22.58 -20.69
C ASP A 255 -55.04 22.11 -22.13
N LEU A 256 -53.79 22.26 -22.56
CA LEU A 256 -53.33 21.80 -23.87
C LEU A 256 -53.40 20.27 -24.00
N LEU A 257 -52.99 19.53 -22.96
CA LEU A 257 -53.09 18.06 -22.93
C LEU A 257 -54.54 17.54 -22.91
N SER A 258 -55.44 18.29 -22.28
CA SER A 258 -56.87 17.91 -22.16
C SER A 258 -57.72 18.41 -23.33
N GLY A 259 -57.11 19.17 -24.24
CA GLY A 259 -57.77 19.75 -25.40
C GLY A 259 -58.14 18.71 -26.47
N PRO A 260 -58.93 19.13 -27.48
CA PRO A 260 -59.41 18.22 -28.54
C PRO A 260 -58.31 17.78 -29.52
N ASN A 261 -57.16 18.45 -29.53
CA ASN A 261 -56.07 18.20 -30.46
C ASN A 261 -54.98 17.33 -29.80
N PRO A 262 -54.54 16.22 -30.44
CA PRO A 262 -53.58 15.30 -29.83
C PRO A 262 -52.19 15.93 -29.70
N VAL A 263 -51.50 15.63 -28.60
CA VAL A 263 -50.11 15.98 -28.32
C VAL A 263 -49.25 14.73 -28.45
N GLU A 264 -48.12 14.82 -29.14
CA GLU A 264 -47.17 13.71 -29.23
C GLU A 264 -46.57 13.39 -27.86
N ALA A 265 -46.42 12.11 -27.52
CA ALA A 265 -45.95 11.67 -26.21
C ALA A 265 -46.72 12.29 -25.02
N ALA A 266 -48.04 12.51 -25.16
CA ALA A 266 -48.90 13.12 -24.13
C ALA A 266 -48.73 12.48 -22.73
N ALA A 267 -48.55 11.15 -22.66
CA ALA A 267 -48.32 10.43 -21.41
C ALA A 267 -47.01 10.86 -20.70
N ALA A 268 -45.96 11.22 -21.45
CA ALA A 268 -44.70 11.67 -20.88
C ALA A 268 -44.83 13.07 -20.25
N PHE A 269 -45.53 14.00 -20.91
CA PHE A 269 -45.82 15.31 -20.32
C PHE A 269 -46.78 15.23 -19.14
N LYS A 270 -47.76 14.32 -19.21
CA LYS A 270 -48.63 14.03 -18.08
C LYS A 270 -47.80 13.54 -16.89
N GLY A 271 -46.83 12.67 -17.13
CA GLY A 271 -45.87 12.23 -16.13
C GLY A 271 -45.02 13.37 -15.56
N TRP A 272 -44.52 14.28 -16.41
CA TRP A 272 -43.80 15.48 -15.96
C TRP A 272 -44.66 16.35 -15.03
N ILE A 273 -45.90 16.67 -15.43
CA ILE A 273 -46.84 17.44 -14.59
C ILE A 273 -47.14 16.72 -13.27
N ASP A 274 -47.35 15.41 -13.32
CA ASP A 274 -47.63 14.61 -12.13
C ASP A 274 -46.41 14.56 -11.19
N PHE A 275 -45.18 14.55 -11.71
CA PHE A 275 -43.96 14.68 -10.91
C PHE A 275 -43.88 16.04 -10.21
N LEU A 276 -44.10 17.15 -10.93
CA LEU A 276 -44.09 18.49 -10.33
C LEU A 276 -45.18 18.66 -9.27
N ARG A 277 -46.31 17.95 -9.39
CA ARG A 277 -47.39 17.91 -8.38
C ARG A 277 -47.13 16.92 -7.24
N GLY A 278 -45.95 16.31 -7.15
CA GLY A 278 -45.57 15.36 -6.11
C GLY A 278 -46.12 13.93 -6.30
N LYS A 279 -46.81 13.63 -7.39
CA LYS A 279 -47.40 12.31 -7.69
C LYS A 279 -46.38 11.37 -8.37
N ASN A 280 -45.23 11.15 -7.74
CA ASN A 280 -44.05 10.49 -8.34
C ASN A 280 -44.34 9.09 -8.94
N ARG A 281 -45.11 8.24 -8.25
CA ARG A 281 -45.43 6.89 -8.76
C ARG A 281 -46.26 6.92 -10.05
N GLN A 282 -47.21 7.87 -10.13
CA GLN A 282 -48.03 8.07 -11.32
C GLN A 282 -47.16 8.62 -12.47
N ALA A 283 -46.22 9.52 -12.14
CA ALA A 283 -45.25 10.05 -13.08
C ALA A 283 -44.37 8.96 -13.71
N ILE A 284 -43.74 8.12 -12.89
CA ILE A 284 -42.89 7.00 -13.35
C ILE A 284 -43.69 6.05 -14.24
N THR A 285 -44.90 5.66 -13.80
CA THR A 285 -45.77 4.75 -14.57
C THR A 285 -46.16 5.33 -15.95
N ALA A 286 -46.47 6.63 -16.01
CA ALA A 286 -46.84 7.29 -17.27
C ALA A 286 -45.66 7.40 -18.24
N LEU A 287 -44.46 7.64 -17.70
CA LEU A 287 -43.22 7.76 -18.46
C LEU A 287 -42.74 6.38 -18.96
N ASP A 288 -42.80 5.33 -18.14
CA ASP A 288 -42.47 3.95 -18.52
C ASP A 288 -43.39 3.41 -19.63
N LYS A 289 -44.70 3.69 -19.53
CA LYS A 289 -45.66 3.37 -20.60
C LYS A 289 -45.30 4.05 -21.92
N THR A 290 -44.78 5.28 -21.86
CA THR A 290 -44.36 6.00 -23.06
C THR A 290 -43.13 5.34 -23.69
N ILE A 291 -42.15 4.93 -22.89
CA ILE A 291 -40.95 4.20 -23.33
C ILE A 291 -41.35 2.88 -24.03
N ALA A 292 -42.25 2.10 -23.43
CA ALA A 292 -42.70 0.82 -23.98
C ALA A 292 -43.39 0.97 -25.35
N ILE A 293 -44.18 2.03 -25.55
CA ILE A 293 -44.85 2.32 -26.83
C ILE A 293 -43.84 2.64 -27.94
N LEU A 294 -42.67 3.19 -27.58
CA LEU A 294 -41.68 3.66 -28.55
C LEU A 294 -40.71 2.56 -28.98
N ASP A 295 -40.34 1.66 -28.05
CA ASP A 295 -39.48 0.48 -28.32
C ASP A 295 -40.08 -0.44 -29.40
N ASP A 296 -41.41 -0.43 -29.60
CA ASP A 296 -42.11 -1.33 -30.54
C ASP A 296 -42.09 -0.88 -32.02
N SER A 297 -41.34 0.17 -32.38
CA SER A 297 -41.64 0.87 -33.63
C SER A 297 -40.43 1.30 -34.49
N ARG A 298 -40.36 0.76 -35.73
CA ARG A 298 -39.13 0.55 -36.54
C ARG A 298 -38.66 1.67 -37.51
N SER A 299 -39.05 2.95 -37.37
CA SER A 299 -38.68 3.98 -38.38
C SER A 299 -37.56 4.94 -37.95
N LEU A 300 -36.71 5.39 -38.89
CA LEU A 300 -35.62 6.37 -38.67
C LEU A 300 -36.05 7.70 -38.03
N ARG A 301 -37.30 8.16 -38.20
CA ARG A 301 -37.88 9.30 -37.45
C ARG A 301 -37.88 9.10 -35.92
N LYS A 302 -37.71 7.86 -35.44
CA LYS A 302 -37.93 7.45 -34.05
C LYS A 302 -36.67 7.24 -33.23
N GLN A 303 -35.48 7.45 -33.81
CA GLN A 303 -34.25 7.54 -33.01
C GLN A 303 -34.23 8.79 -32.11
N ARG A 304 -35.16 9.74 -32.32
CA ARG A 304 -35.34 10.95 -31.50
C ARG A 304 -36.68 10.95 -30.76
N ALA A 305 -37.00 9.87 -30.07
CA ALA A 305 -38.24 9.83 -29.31
C ALA A 305 -38.21 10.89 -28.18
N PHE A 306 -39.14 11.84 -28.26
CA PHE A 306 -39.38 12.92 -27.33
C PHE A 306 -39.26 12.58 -25.81
N PRO A 307 -39.70 11.40 -25.31
CA PRO A 307 -39.49 11.01 -23.90
C PRO A 307 -38.05 10.71 -23.51
N TYR A 308 -37.12 10.63 -24.47
CA TYR A 308 -35.69 10.49 -24.22
C TYR A 308 -34.93 11.82 -24.23
N TYR A 309 -35.64 12.97 -24.25
CA TYR A 309 -35.08 14.32 -24.14
C TYR A 309 -35.57 14.98 -22.84
N TRP A 310 -36.57 15.86 -22.92
CA TRP A 310 -36.95 16.71 -21.79
C TRP A 310 -37.76 15.98 -20.72
N SER A 311 -38.71 15.13 -21.10
CA SER A 311 -39.50 14.36 -20.14
C SER A 311 -38.73 13.18 -19.52
N GLY A 312 -37.70 12.67 -20.20
CA GLY A 312 -36.80 11.65 -19.67
C GLY A 312 -35.99 12.12 -18.47
N LEU A 313 -35.62 13.40 -18.42
CA LEU A 313 -34.99 14.01 -17.25
C LEU A 313 -35.89 13.89 -16.00
N PHE A 314 -37.17 14.20 -16.12
CA PHE A 314 -38.11 14.14 -15.00
C PHE A 314 -38.47 12.70 -14.59
N LEU A 315 -38.35 11.72 -15.52
CA LEU A 315 -38.37 10.30 -15.15
C LEU A 315 -37.18 9.96 -14.25
N LEU A 316 -35.97 10.35 -14.65
CA LEU A 316 -34.75 10.12 -13.87
C LEU A 316 -34.83 10.79 -12.50
N LEU A 317 -35.31 12.03 -12.42
CA LEU A 317 -35.55 12.73 -11.16
C LEU A 317 -36.64 12.05 -10.32
N GLY A 318 -37.68 11.51 -10.95
CA GLY A 318 -38.72 10.70 -10.30
C GLY A 318 -38.17 9.42 -9.66
N LEU A 319 -37.35 8.68 -10.40
CA LEU A 319 -36.67 7.46 -9.93
C LEU A 319 -35.70 7.78 -8.79
N LEU A 320 -34.94 8.88 -8.90
CA LEU A 320 -34.12 9.39 -7.81
C LEU A 320 -34.96 9.74 -6.58
N LYS A 321 -36.08 10.46 -6.75
CA LYS A 321 -36.91 10.86 -5.61
C LYS A 321 -37.56 9.66 -4.89
N GLN A 322 -37.88 8.57 -5.59
CA GLN A 322 -38.52 7.38 -4.98
C GLN A 322 -37.55 6.51 -4.15
N GLY A 323 -36.26 6.41 -4.55
CA GLY A 323 -35.18 6.01 -3.65
C GLY A 323 -35.13 4.54 -3.18
N GLY A 324 -35.34 3.56 -4.06
CA GLY A 324 -35.20 2.12 -3.76
C GLY A 324 -34.17 1.39 -4.64
N GLY A 325 -33.87 0.13 -4.30
CA GLY A 325 -32.90 -0.70 -5.04
C GLY A 325 -33.32 -1.04 -6.47
N GLU A 326 -34.62 -1.30 -6.68
CA GLU A 326 -35.18 -1.55 -8.02
C GLU A 326 -35.20 -0.29 -8.88
N GLU A 327 -35.61 0.86 -8.32
CA GLU A 327 -35.65 2.15 -9.00
C GLU A 327 -34.25 2.64 -9.38
N ARG A 328 -33.25 2.36 -8.53
CA ARG A 328 -31.84 2.63 -8.83
C ARG A 328 -31.35 1.82 -10.03
N GLN A 329 -31.62 0.51 -10.05
CA GLN A 329 -31.21 -0.33 -11.18
C GLN A 329 -31.94 0.05 -12.46
N HIS A 330 -33.23 0.41 -12.35
CA HIS A 330 -34.00 0.93 -13.47
C HIS A 330 -33.36 2.21 -14.03
N LEU A 331 -33.03 3.18 -13.17
CA LEU A 331 -32.35 4.41 -13.56
C LEU A 331 -31.04 4.13 -14.32
N LEU A 332 -30.18 3.25 -13.80
CA LEU A 332 -28.91 2.91 -14.44
C LEU A 332 -29.10 2.28 -15.81
N ASN A 333 -30.05 1.34 -15.94
CA ASN A 333 -30.39 0.71 -17.22
C ASN A 333 -30.91 1.75 -18.23
N LEU A 334 -31.70 2.73 -17.77
CA LEU A 334 -32.29 3.76 -18.61
C LEU A 334 -31.24 4.75 -19.11
N VAL A 335 -30.33 5.21 -18.24
CA VAL A 335 -29.21 6.08 -18.66
C VAL A 335 -28.31 5.38 -19.68
N GLN A 336 -28.00 4.09 -19.48
CA GLN A 336 -27.22 3.32 -20.45
C GLN A 336 -27.91 3.21 -21.84
N ARG A 337 -29.24 3.15 -21.88
CA ARG A 337 -30.00 3.19 -23.14
C ARG A 337 -29.94 4.58 -23.78
N LEU A 338 -30.11 5.62 -22.98
CA LEU A 338 -30.07 7.03 -23.41
C LEU A 338 -28.70 7.42 -24.00
N GLU A 339 -27.61 6.92 -23.44
CA GLU A 339 -26.24 7.12 -23.92
C GLU A 339 -26.01 6.60 -25.35
N ARG A 340 -26.78 5.62 -25.81
CA ARG A 340 -26.67 5.12 -27.20
C ARG A 340 -27.09 6.18 -28.22
N ASN A 341 -27.87 7.18 -27.82
CA ASN A 341 -28.20 8.34 -28.65
C ASN A 341 -27.09 9.40 -28.57
N ARG A 342 -26.15 9.36 -29.53
CA ARG A 342 -24.97 10.23 -29.57
C ARG A 342 -25.27 11.73 -29.70
N ASN A 343 -26.50 12.11 -30.09
CA ASN A 343 -26.90 13.50 -30.33
C ASN A 343 -27.79 14.07 -29.22
N ASN A 344 -27.82 13.45 -28.03
CA ASN A 344 -28.67 13.94 -26.95
C ASN A 344 -28.07 15.20 -26.26
N PRO A 345 -28.77 16.36 -26.28
CA PRO A 345 -28.30 17.59 -25.65
C PRO A 345 -28.25 17.53 -24.11
N LEU A 346 -28.99 16.61 -23.48
CA LEU A 346 -29.07 16.43 -22.03
C LEU A 346 -28.19 15.29 -21.51
N ALA A 347 -27.30 14.74 -22.34
CA ALA A 347 -26.44 13.61 -21.95
C ALA A 347 -25.67 13.88 -20.64
N SER A 348 -25.17 15.09 -20.43
CA SER A 348 -24.49 15.47 -19.17
C SER A 348 -25.44 15.54 -17.98
N GLY A 349 -26.68 16.01 -18.15
CA GLY A 349 -27.72 15.96 -17.11
C GLY A 349 -28.07 14.51 -16.72
N TYR A 350 -28.08 13.58 -17.68
CA TYR A 350 -28.29 12.17 -17.38
C TYR A 350 -27.10 11.53 -16.68
N GLN A 351 -25.87 11.91 -17.04
CA GLN A 351 -24.67 11.52 -16.28
C GLN A 351 -24.73 12.04 -14.84
N ALA A 352 -25.26 13.24 -14.62
CA ALA A 352 -25.46 13.78 -13.28
C ALA A 352 -26.43 12.91 -12.46
N CYS A 353 -27.57 12.52 -13.03
CA CYS A 353 -28.50 11.59 -12.38
C CYS A 353 -27.87 10.19 -12.13
N ARG A 354 -27.06 9.69 -13.08
CA ARG A 354 -26.32 8.42 -12.93
C ARG A 354 -25.30 8.50 -11.81
N ALA A 355 -24.56 9.61 -11.68
CA ALA A 355 -23.62 9.81 -10.59
C ALA A 355 -24.33 9.74 -9.23
N VAL A 356 -25.47 10.41 -9.07
CA VAL A 356 -26.28 10.34 -7.84
C VAL A 356 -26.74 8.92 -7.54
N ALA A 357 -27.19 8.18 -8.56
CA ALA A 357 -27.58 6.79 -8.40
C ALA A 357 -26.41 5.86 -8.05
N ILE A 358 -25.19 6.12 -8.56
CA ILE A 358 -23.98 5.37 -8.21
C ILE A 358 -23.55 5.70 -6.77
N ALA A 359 -23.56 6.97 -6.38
CA ALA A 359 -23.25 7.42 -5.02
C ALA A 359 -24.17 6.76 -3.99
N ARG A 360 -25.48 6.73 -4.23
CA ARG A 360 -26.48 6.03 -3.40
C ARG A 360 -26.27 4.52 -3.29
N GLY A 361 -25.36 3.96 -4.08
CA GLY A 361 -24.93 2.58 -3.97
C GLY A 361 -23.71 2.31 -3.13
N GLY A 362 -23.12 3.35 -2.54
CA GLY A 362 -21.86 3.26 -1.80
C GLY A 362 -20.62 3.62 -2.62
N ASP A 363 -20.71 3.94 -3.92
CA ASP A 363 -19.55 4.27 -4.77
C ASP A 363 -19.49 5.79 -5.06
N SER A 364 -19.28 6.58 -4.01
CA SER A 364 -19.25 8.05 -4.11
C SER A 364 -18.04 8.57 -4.91
N ASP A 365 -16.89 7.90 -4.89
CA ASP A 365 -15.69 8.37 -5.60
C ASP A 365 -15.84 8.21 -7.12
N HIS A 366 -16.46 7.12 -7.60
CA HIS A 366 -16.82 6.97 -9.00
C HIS A 366 -17.88 7.98 -9.43
N ALA A 367 -18.88 8.24 -8.58
CA ALA A 367 -19.88 9.28 -8.82
C ALA A 367 -19.23 10.66 -9.00
N LEU A 368 -18.28 11.03 -8.12
CA LEU A 368 -17.52 12.27 -8.23
C LEU A 368 -16.66 12.30 -9.49
N SER A 369 -16.03 11.18 -9.88
CA SER A 369 -15.29 11.10 -11.15
C SER A 369 -16.19 11.32 -12.36
N ILE A 370 -17.43 10.81 -12.36
CA ILE A 370 -18.41 11.04 -13.43
C ILE A 370 -18.79 12.53 -13.48
N LEU A 371 -18.90 13.18 -12.32
CA LEU A 371 -19.12 14.61 -12.19
C LEU A 371 -17.86 15.45 -12.45
N GLY A 372 -16.73 14.83 -12.83
CA GLY A 372 -15.47 15.51 -13.18
C GLY A 372 -14.58 15.91 -12.00
N TYR A 373 -14.81 15.38 -10.80
CA TYR A 373 -13.98 15.58 -9.61
C TYR A 373 -13.07 14.36 -9.35
N ARG A 374 -11.75 14.56 -9.26
CA ARG A 374 -10.80 13.54 -8.78
C ARG A 374 -10.16 13.99 -7.48
N SER A 375 -10.23 13.16 -6.44
CA SER A 375 -9.44 13.33 -5.21
C SER A 375 -7.95 13.09 -5.51
N GLY A 376 -7.06 13.99 -5.09
CA GLY A 376 -5.61 13.75 -5.07
C GLY A 376 -4.69 14.63 -5.92
N LEU A 377 -5.07 15.86 -6.30
CA LEU A 377 -4.10 16.83 -6.85
C LEU A 377 -3.89 18.01 -5.89
N SER A 378 -2.63 18.23 -5.54
CA SER A 378 -2.12 19.30 -4.67
C SER A 378 -2.44 20.70 -5.21
N ASN A 379 -2.31 21.70 -4.33
CA ASN A 379 -2.55 23.15 -4.48
C ASN A 379 -1.90 23.87 -5.70
N ASP A 380 -1.28 23.15 -6.63
CA ASP A 380 -0.73 23.72 -7.87
C ASP A 380 -1.73 23.54 -9.01
N GLY A 381 -2.63 24.51 -9.15
CA GLY A 381 -3.35 24.82 -10.38
C GLY A 381 -4.24 23.71 -10.96
N LEU A 382 -5.51 23.68 -10.53
CA LEU A 382 -6.60 22.84 -11.05
C LEU A 382 -6.55 22.71 -12.61
N PRO A 383 -6.07 21.59 -13.18
CA PRO A 383 -5.92 21.45 -14.64
C PRO A 383 -7.27 21.39 -15.39
N TRP A 384 -8.33 20.99 -14.69
CA TRP A 384 -9.72 20.93 -15.19
C TRP A 384 -10.42 22.30 -15.21
N LEU A 385 -9.82 23.33 -14.61
CA LEU A 385 -10.24 24.73 -14.77
C LEU A 385 -9.71 25.35 -16.08
N ARG A 386 -8.71 24.74 -16.73
CA ARG A 386 -8.18 25.18 -18.05
C ARG A 386 -8.53 24.25 -19.21
N GLN A 387 -8.83 22.98 -18.94
CA GLN A 387 -9.32 22.05 -19.95
C GLN A 387 -10.81 21.88 -19.80
N GLU A 388 -11.57 22.63 -20.60
CA GLU A 388 -12.37 22.06 -21.68
C GLU A 388 -12.48 20.50 -21.64
N THR A 389 -13.12 19.93 -20.62
CA THR A 389 -13.31 18.48 -20.46
C THR A 389 -14.78 18.14 -20.39
N ASN A 390 -15.46 18.44 -21.50
CA ASN A 390 -16.44 17.50 -22.02
C ASN A 390 -15.82 16.88 -23.28
N PRO A 391 -15.45 15.59 -23.28
CA PRO A 391 -14.96 14.90 -24.48
C PRO A 391 -15.93 14.96 -25.67
N LEU A 392 -17.19 15.37 -25.43
CA LEU A 392 -18.21 15.54 -26.47
C LEU A 392 -18.32 16.97 -27.02
N LEU A 393 -17.65 17.96 -26.44
CA LEU A 393 -17.74 19.37 -26.86
C LEU A 393 -16.39 20.05 -27.13
N VAL A 394 -15.27 19.37 -26.85
CA VAL A 394 -13.95 20.00 -26.93
C VAL A 394 -13.12 19.38 -28.05
N ALA A 395 -13.07 20.11 -29.15
CA ALA A 395 -11.98 20.06 -30.10
C ALA A 395 -11.86 21.43 -30.79
N ARG A 396 -10.74 22.11 -30.51
CA ARG A 396 -10.13 23.28 -31.17
C ARG A 396 -11.07 24.41 -31.63
N GLU A 397 -10.87 25.59 -31.06
CA GLU A 397 -11.47 26.89 -31.44
C GLU A 397 -11.34 27.29 -32.93
N GLY A 398 -10.62 26.52 -33.77
CA GLY A 398 -10.37 26.80 -35.19
C GLY A 398 -11.43 26.32 -36.20
N GLY A 399 -12.58 25.77 -35.78
CA GLY A 399 -13.58 25.19 -36.69
C GLY A 399 -14.84 26.03 -36.97
N TRP A 400 -14.96 27.24 -36.40
CA TRP A 400 -16.21 28.01 -36.46
C TRP A 400 -16.27 28.94 -37.69
N ASN A 401 -17.24 28.73 -38.58
CA ASN A 401 -17.51 29.60 -39.72
C ASN A 401 -17.96 31.00 -39.21
N PRO A 402 -17.40 32.14 -39.68
CA PRO A 402 -17.65 33.48 -39.13
C PRO A 402 -19.09 34.03 -39.23
N GLY A 403 -20.04 33.27 -39.79
CA GLY A 403 -21.40 33.73 -40.10
C GLY A 403 -22.45 33.61 -38.99
N LEU A 404 -22.16 32.92 -37.87
CA LEU A 404 -23.07 32.81 -36.73
C LEU A 404 -22.71 33.86 -35.65
N PRO A 405 -23.69 34.60 -35.07
CA PRO A 405 -23.44 35.51 -33.96
C PRO A 405 -22.79 34.77 -32.77
N LYS A 406 -21.83 35.41 -32.09
CA LYS A 406 -21.16 34.84 -30.89
C LYS A 406 -22.16 34.36 -29.82
N ALA A 407 -23.35 34.97 -29.74
CA ALA A 407 -24.40 34.66 -28.79
C ALA A 407 -25.04 33.26 -28.93
N VAL A 408 -24.88 32.59 -30.09
CA VAL A 408 -25.53 31.29 -30.39
C VAL A 408 -24.57 30.11 -30.17
N ARG A 409 -23.30 30.37 -29.86
CA ARG A 409 -22.30 29.31 -29.65
C ARG A 409 -22.57 28.64 -28.30
N PRO A 410 -22.64 27.30 -28.21
CA PRO A 410 -22.73 26.62 -26.92
C PRO A 410 -21.48 26.98 -26.10
N SER A 411 -21.61 27.83 -25.08
CA SER A 411 -20.56 27.95 -24.06
C SER A 411 -20.64 26.68 -23.23
N ALA A 412 -19.52 26.00 -23.03
CA ALA A 412 -19.52 24.66 -22.45
C ALA A 412 -20.00 24.61 -20.98
N LEU A 413 -20.44 25.71 -20.35
CA LEU A 413 -20.52 25.84 -18.89
C LEU A 413 -21.63 26.73 -18.28
N ASP A 414 -22.63 27.26 -19.03
CA ASP A 414 -23.50 28.35 -18.49
C ASP A 414 -25.04 28.13 -18.52
N GLY A 415 -25.55 26.89 -18.51
CA GLY A 415 -27.00 26.68 -18.55
C GLY A 415 -27.52 25.39 -17.92
N LEU A 416 -28.65 24.88 -18.41
CA LEU A 416 -29.43 23.83 -17.73
C LEU A 416 -28.68 22.52 -17.45
N PRO A 417 -27.81 21.99 -18.36
CA PRO A 417 -27.04 20.79 -18.05
C PRO A 417 -26.02 20.98 -16.92
N GLU A 418 -25.41 22.17 -16.82
CA GLU A 418 -24.51 22.50 -15.72
C GLU A 418 -25.31 22.68 -14.42
N MET A 419 -26.51 23.27 -14.46
CA MET A 419 -27.41 23.33 -13.30
C MET A 419 -27.71 21.93 -12.73
N LEU A 420 -28.05 20.96 -13.60
CA LEU A 420 -28.31 19.57 -13.17
C LEU A 420 -27.08 18.90 -12.57
N ARG A 421 -25.88 19.19 -13.10
CA ARG A 421 -24.62 18.75 -12.52
C ARG A 421 -24.41 19.34 -11.12
N MET A 422 -24.74 20.62 -10.91
CA MET A 422 -24.66 21.27 -9.60
C MET A 422 -25.67 20.70 -8.59
N MET A 423 -26.89 20.39 -9.03
CA MET A 423 -27.87 19.66 -8.21
C MET A 423 -27.37 18.26 -7.82
N ALA A 424 -26.71 17.55 -8.74
CA ALA A 424 -26.09 16.26 -8.44
C ALA A 424 -24.96 16.36 -7.41
N LEU A 425 -24.12 17.40 -7.50
CA LEU A 425 -23.08 17.68 -6.49
C LEU A 425 -23.69 17.97 -5.11
N TYR A 426 -24.82 18.69 -5.06
CA TYR A 426 -25.58 18.91 -3.84
C TYR A 426 -26.09 17.59 -3.21
N TRP A 427 -26.62 16.66 -4.03
CA TRP A 427 -27.15 15.38 -3.53
C TRP A 427 -26.08 14.34 -3.16
N VAL A 428 -24.87 14.43 -3.71
CA VAL A 428 -23.75 13.49 -3.45
C VAL A 428 -22.89 13.91 -2.23
N ASP A 429 -23.17 15.07 -1.62
CA ASP A 429 -22.57 15.53 -0.36
C ASP A 429 -21.03 15.71 -0.39
N HIS A 430 -20.55 16.76 -1.09
CA HIS A 430 -19.12 17.08 -1.17
C HIS A 430 -18.73 18.28 -0.27
N GLU A 431 -17.70 18.12 0.57
CA GLU A 431 -16.92 19.24 1.16
C GLU A 431 -16.00 19.82 0.08
N VAL A 432 -16.48 20.75 -0.75
CA VAL A 432 -15.73 21.22 -1.92
C VAL A 432 -14.72 22.29 -1.50
N ALA A 433 -13.43 22.05 -1.73
CA ALA A 433 -12.36 23.05 -1.58
C ALA A 433 -12.49 24.25 -2.57
N ALA A 434 -13.51 24.26 -3.44
CA ALA A 434 -13.74 25.24 -4.50
C ALA A 434 -15.16 25.85 -4.46
N ILE A 435 -15.76 26.03 -3.27
CA ILE A 435 -17.12 26.60 -3.08
C ILE A 435 -17.29 27.92 -3.85
N ASP A 436 -16.27 28.78 -3.88
CA ASP A 436 -16.38 30.10 -4.51
C ASP A 436 -16.52 30.02 -6.04
N ALA A 437 -15.80 29.11 -6.71
CA ALA A 437 -15.90 28.92 -8.16
C ALA A 437 -17.24 28.31 -8.58
N ILE A 438 -17.81 27.43 -7.76
CA ILE A 438 -19.16 26.87 -7.97
C ILE A 438 -20.21 27.96 -7.77
N ARG A 439 -20.07 28.76 -6.71
CA ARG A 439 -20.99 29.86 -6.39
C ARG A 439 -21.08 30.88 -7.52
N GLU A 440 -19.95 31.30 -8.09
CA GLU A 440 -19.92 32.26 -9.21
C GLU A 440 -20.68 31.73 -10.44
N ARG A 441 -20.51 30.45 -10.78
CA ARG A 441 -21.22 29.81 -11.90
C ARG A 441 -22.72 29.70 -11.67
N VAL A 442 -23.13 29.23 -10.49
CA VAL A 442 -24.57 29.15 -10.16
C VAL A 442 -25.19 30.55 -10.12
N GLN A 443 -24.46 31.58 -9.71
CA GLN A 443 -24.90 32.98 -9.81
C GLN A 443 -25.12 33.42 -11.27
N GLY A 444 -24.21 33.09 -12.18
CA GLY A 444 -24.36 33.36 -13.60
C GLY A 444 -25.62 32.70 -14.19
N ILE A 445 -25.83 31.42 -13.89
CA ILE A 445 -27.03 30.67 -14.30
C ILE A 445 -28.31 31.31 -13.73
N HIS A 446 -28.30 31.67 -12.44
CA HIS A 446 -29.45 32.28 -11.76
C HIS A 446 -29.84 33.63 -12.38
N GLN A 447 -28.86 34.51 -12.63
CA GLN A 447 -29.10 35.81 -13.27
C GLN A 447 -29.63 35.63 -14.70
N LYS A 448 -29.04 34.73 -15.48
CA LYS A 448 -29.48 34.46 -16.85
C LYS A 448 -30.91 33.91 -16.86
N ALA A 449 -31.23 32.96 -15.98
CA ALA A 449 -32.56 32.39 -15.83
C ALA A 449 -33.63 33.44 -15.48
N LEU A 450 -33.33 34.36 -14.55
CA LEU A 450 -34.24 35.48 -14.22
C LEU A 450 -34.46 36.42 -15.42
N SER A 451 -33.38 36.82 -16.09
CA SER A 451 -33.43 37.77 -17.21
C SER A 451 -34.19 37.23 -18.43
N ASN A 452 -34.13 35.92 -18.66
CA ASN A 452 -34.71 35.26 -19.83
C ASN A 452 -35.99 34.46 -19.50
N HIS A 453 -36.61 34.71 -18.34
CA HIS A 453 -37.90 34.14 -17.92
C HIS A 453 -37.93 32.60 -17.79
N TYR A 454 -36.92 32.02 -17.14
CA TYR A 454 -36.84 30.62 -16.75
C TYR A 454 -37.09 30.44 -15.24
N PRO A 455 -38.33 30.59 -14.74
CA PRO A 455 -38.61 30.67 -13.31
C PRO A 455 -38.30 29.37 -12.54
N TRP A 456 -38.46 28.21 -13.18
CA TRP A 456 -38.07 26.93 -12.57
C TRP A 456 -36.55 26.85 -12.34
N VAL A 457 -35.75 27.16 -13.36
CA VAL A 457 -34.27 27.18 -13.29
C VAL A 457 -33.80 28.24 -12.29
N ALA A 458 -34.46 29.40 -12.24
CA ALA A 458 -34.18 30.45 -11.27
C ALA A 458 -34.44 29.99 -9.82
N MET A 459 -35.51 29.20 -9.60
CA MET A 459 -35.85 28.64 -8.29
C MET A 459 -34.83 27.60 -7.84
N GLU A 460 -34.48 26.62 -8.68
CA GLU A 460 -33.48 25.59 -8.34
C GLU A 460 -32.09 26.20 -8.10
N SER A 461 -31.69 27.17 -8.94
CA SER A 461 -30.40 27.86 -8.76
C SER A 461 -30.37 28.76 -7.51
N ALA A 462 -31.49 29.38 -7.13
CA ALA A 462 -31.58 30.14 -5.87
C ALA A 462 -31.41 29.21 -4.66
N GLU A 463 -32.02 28.03 -4.67
CA GLU A 463 -31.86 27.04 -3.59
C GLU A 463 -30.40 26.58 -3.46
N LEU A 464 -29.74 26.29 -4.59
CA LEU A 464 -28.31 25.95 -4.59
C LEU A 464 -27.44 27.10 -4.08
N LEU A 465 -27.77 28.35 -4.42
CA LEU A 465 -27.04 29.53 -3.92
C LEU A 465 -27.28 29.76 -2.44
N HIS A 466 -28.48 29.52 -1.94
CA HIS A 466 -28.77 29.54 -0.52
C HIS A 466 -27.93 28.50 0.23
N TRP A 467 -27.87 27.27 -0.30
CA TRP A 467 -27.00 26.22 0.25
C TRP A 467 -25.51 26.61 0.23
N LEU A 468 -25.01 27.21 -0.87
CA LEU A 468 -23.59 27.57 -1.03
C LEU A 468 -23.17 28.82 -0.24
N SER A 469 -24.06 29.77 0.00
CA SER A 469 -23.72 31.09 0.56
C SER A 469 -24.34 31.37 1.93
N GLY A 470 -25.40 30.66 2.31
CA GLY A 470 -26.19 30.97 3.51
C GLY A 470 -26.99 32.26 3.43
N ASP A 471 -27.01 32.94 2.26
CA ASP A 471 -27.70 34.22 2.09
C ASP A 471 -29.22 34.02 2.05
N GLU A 472 -29.92 34.69 2.96
CA GLU A 472 -31.37 34.54 3.16
C GLU A 472 -32.17 35.12 1.97
N LYS A 473 -31.58 36.04 1.17
CA LYS A 473 -32.24 36.61 0.00
C LYS A 473 -32.67 35.54 -1.00
N TYR A 474 -31.84 34.51 -1.18
CA TYR A 474 -32.14 33.43 -2.12
C TYR A 474 -33.25 32.52 -1.58
N ARG A 475 -33.35 32.32 -0.26
CA ARG A 475 -34.47 31.60 0.34
C ARG A 475 -35.79 32.35 0.14
N GLN A 476 -35.77 33.68 0.22
CA GLN A 476 -36.93 34.50 -0.11
C GLN A 476 -37.32 34.34 -1.58
N THR A 477 -36.35 34.39 -2.50
CA THR A 477 -36.59 34.16 -3.94
C THR A 477 -37.19 32.78 -4.22
N VAL A 478 -36.73 31.72 -3.55
CA VAL A 478 -37.31 30.36 -3.67
C VAL A 478 -38.79 30.38 -3.27
N LYS A 479 -39.14 30.95 -2.11
CA LYS A 479 -40.54 31.02 -1.63
C LYS A 479 -41.46 31.79 -2.58
N GLU A 480 -40.98 32.92 -3.10
CA GLU A 480 -41.74 33.73 -4.07
C GLU A 480 -42.01 32.95 -5.36
N LEU A 481 -41.00 32.23 -5.87
CA LEU A 481 -41.12 31.40 -7.07
C LEU A 481 -41.98 30.15 -6.84
N GLU A 482 -41.89 29.49 -5.69
CA GLU A 482 -42.76 28.35 -5.33
C GLU A 482 -44.24 28.77 -5.32
N GLN A 483 -44.54 29.94 -4.73
CA GLN A 483 -45.88 30.50 -4.72
C GLN A 483 -46.37 30.86 -6.13
N GLN A 484 -45.50 31.43 -6.96
CA GLN A 484 -45.82 31.78 -8.35
C GLN A 484 -46.06 30.55 -9.23
N LEU A 485 -45.23 29.51 -9.07
CA LEU A 485 -45.21 28.32 -9.91
C LEU A 485 -46.22 27.26 -9.49
N GLY A 486 -46.59 27.23 -8.21
CA GLY A 486 -47.54 26.26 -7.65
C GLY A 486 -46.96 24.86 -7.45
N PHE A 487 -45.64 24.74 -7.33
CA PHE A 487 -44.94 23.50 -6.95
C PHE A 487 -43.65 23.81 -6.20
N ASP A 488 -43.25 22.88 -5.34
CA ASP A 488 -42.08 23.03 -4.47
C ASP A 488 -40.76 22.81 -5.24
N CYS A 489 -39.67 23.41 -4.76
CA CYS A 489 -38.32 23.25 -5.31
C CYS A 489 -37.87 21.77 -5.29
N ILE A 490 -37.32 21.26 -6.40
CA ILE A 490 -36.97 19.82 -6.53
C ILE A 490 -35.71 19.49 -5.73
N THR A 491 -34.73 20.41 -5.71
CA THR A 491 -33.45 20.24 -5.02
C THR A 491 -33.58 19.67 -3.59
N PRO A 492 -34.40 20.22 -2.67
CA PRO A 492 -34.54 19.71 -1.31
C PRO A 492 -35.44 18.46 -1.21
N GLN A 493 -36.25 18.15 -2.23
CA GLN A 493 -37.18 17.02 -2.22
C GLN A 493 -36.51 15.67 -2.47
N ILE A 494 -35.36 15.66 -3.13
CA ILE A 494 -34.53 14.48 -3.28
C ILE A 494 -33.63 14.40 -2.04
N ARG A 495 -33.87 13.40 -1.19
CA ARG A 495 -33.12 13.24 0.07
C ARG A 495 -31.62 13.23 -0.20
N ARG A 496 -30.91 14.18 0.41
CA ARG A 496 -29.46 14.15 0.58
C ARG A 496 -29.15 13.03 1.57
N GLU A 497 -28.42 12.03 1.09
CA GLU A 497 -27.90 10.95 1.94
C GLU A 497 -26.45 11.30 2.23
N GLU A 498 -26.15 11.62 3.49
CA GLU A 498 -24.79 11.95 3.91
C GLU A 498 -23.89 10.71 3.72
N ARG A 499 -22.63 10.91 3.31
CA ARG A 499 -21.68 9.82 2.95
C ARG A 499 -21.59 8.71 4.02
N TRP A 500 -21.84 9.05 5.28
CA TRP A 500 -21.86 8.09 6.39
C TRP A 500 -23.11 7.18 6.41
N GLU A 501 -24.29 7.65 6.01
CA GLU A 501 -25.52 6.84 5.97
C GLU A 501 -25.44 5.74 4.89
N GLN A 502 -24.84 6.06 3.75
CA GLN A 502 -24.64 5.17 2.61
C GLN A 502 -23.67 4.03 2.93
N THR A 503 -22.55 4.38 3.57
CA THR A 503 -21.53 3.41 4.01
C THR A 503 -22.11 2.44 5.04
N LEU A 504 -22.91 2.95 5.99
CA LEU A 504 -23.54 2.17 7.06
C LEU A 504 -24.55 1.15 6.51
N SER A 505 -25.36 1.54 5.52
CA SER A 505 -26.42 0.69 4.94
C SER A 505 -25.86 -0.41 4.02
N ALA A 506 -24.75 -0.15 3.32
CA ALA A 506 -24.05 -1.16 2.52
C ALA A 506 -23.43 -2.27 3.40
N LEU A 507 -22.82 -1.90 4.53
CA LEU A 507 -22.22 -2.83 5.50
C LEU A 507 -23.24 -3.79 6.14
N MET A 508 -24.51 -3.39 6.25
CA MET A 508 -25.57 -4.18 6.90
C MET A 508 -26.02 -5.43 6.11
N SER A 509 -25.65 -5.56 4.83
CA SER A 509 -26.24 -6.55 3.92
C SER A 509 -25.44 -7.85 3.70
N LEU A 510 -24.26 -8.02 4.32
CA LEU A 510 -23.21 -8.90 3.78
C LEU A 510 -22.77 -10.14 4.58
N VAL A 511 -23.37 -10.54 5.72
CA VAL A 511 -22.73 -11.54 6.62
C VAL A 511 -23.41 -12.91 6.67
N GLY A 512 -22.68 -13.99 6.31
CA GLY A 512 -22.98 -15.36 6.74
C GLY A 512 -22.05 -16.47 6.18
N GLY A 513 -21.26 -17.13 7.05
CA GLY A 513 -20.63 -18.45 6.79
C GLY A 513 -19.30 -18.72 7.53
N LYS A 514 -19.10 -19.95 8.07
CA LYS A 514 -18.10 -20.41 9.09
C LYS A 514 -16.92 -21.28 8.55
N GLU A 515 -15.79 -21.32 9.28
CA GLU A 515 -14.59 -22.20 9.12
C GLU A 515 -14.58 -23.43 10.09
N ASP A 516 -13.66 -24.42 9.85
CA ASP A 516 -13.16 -25.42 10.85
C ASP A 516 -11.86 -26.17 10.36
N PRO A 517 -11.11 -27.00 11.17
CA PRO A 517 -9.66 -26.83 11.48
C PRO A 517 -8.70 -28.06 11.25
N LEU A 518 -7.41 -27.91 11.65
CA LEU A 518 -6.21 -28.76 11.41
C LEU A 518 -5.79 -29.74 12.55
N SER A 519 -4.91 -30.73 12.26
CA SER A 519 -4.16 -31.61 13.20
C SER A 519 -2.87 -32.21 12.51
N PRO A 520 -2.03 -33.09 13.14
CA PRO A 520 -0.79 -32.89 13.96
C PRO A 520 0.53 -33.50 13.32
N PRO A 521 1.73 -33.51 13.98
CA PRO A 521 3.06 -33.69 13.33
C PRO A 521 3.79 -35.05 13.57
N VAL A 522 4.79 -35.41 12.73
CA VAL A 522 5.68 -36.60 12.88
C VAL A 522 7.11 -36.37 12.31
N GLU A 523 8.10 -36.89 13.07
CA GLU A 523 9.55 -37.24 12.99
C GLU A 523 10.48 -36.95 11.78
N GLU A 524 11.76 -36.67 12.12
CA GLU A 524 12.88 -36.18 11.28
C GLU A 524 13.67 -37.26 10.51
N GLY A 525 14.07 -36.92 9.27
CA GLY A 525 14.99 -37.71 8.43
C GLY A 525 16.17 -36.89 7.89
N ASN A 526 17.23 -37.59 7.44
CA ASN A 526 18.54 -37.02 7.03
C ASN A 526 18.56 -36.21 5.71
N LYS A 527 17.40 -35.83 5.17
CA LYS A 527 17.23 -34.95 4.01
C LYS A 527 16.03 -34.06 4.25
N ARG A 528 16.12 -32.78 3.89
CA ARG A 528 14.99 -31.84 4.03
C ARG A 528 14.80 -30.98 2.79
N LEU A 529 13.57 -30.58 2.54
CA LEU A 529 13.25 -29.53 1.58
C LEU A 529 13.11 -28.21 2.33
N VAL A 530 13.74 -27.15 1.82
CA VAL A 530 13.61 -25.79 2.36
C VAL A 530 12.95 -24.88 1.33
N TRP A 531 12.13 -23.96 1.79
CA TRP A 531 11.32 -23.05 0.97
C TRP A 531 11.86 -21.63 1.09
N LEU A 532 12.53 -21.14 0.04
CA LEU A 532 12.99 -19.75 0.00
C LEU A 532 11.87 -18.86 -0.53
N ILE A 533 11.47 -17.85 0.22
CA ILE A 533 10.38 -16.94 -0.13
C ILE A 533 10.87 -15.50 -0.34
N GLU A 534 10.24 -14.82 -1.28
CA GLU A 534 10.42 -13.38 -1.52
C GLU A 534 9.02 -12.75 -1.62
N SER A 535 8.71 -11.76 -0.77
CA SER A 535 7.38 -11.14 -0.69
C SER A 535 7.41 -9.66 -1.10
N HIS A 536 6.41 -9.27 -1.89
CA HIS A 536 6.08 -7.90 -2.28
C HIS A 536 4.62 -7.57 -1.90
N GLY A 537 4.22 -7.91 -0.67
CA GLY A 537 2.87 -7.67 -0.15
C GLY A 537 1.85 -8.70 -0.65
N HIS A 538 1.19 -8.42 -1.78
CA HIS A 538 0.15 -9.29 -2.38
C HIS A 538 0.69 -10.33 -3.37
N ARG A 539 1.99 -10.26 -3.73
CA ARG A 539 2.65 -11.17 -4.67
C ARG A 539 4.04 -11.54 -4.17
N GLY A 540 4.60 -12.62 -4.69
CA GLY A 540 5.94 -13.04 -4.37
C GLY A 540 6.38 -14.29 -5.13
N ASN A 541 7.54 -14.81 -4.75
CA ASN A 541 8.15 -15.98 -5.36
C ASN A 541 8.54 -17.02 -4.29
N ILE A 542 8.48 -18.30 -4.67
CA ILE A 542 8.84 -19.43 -3.80
C ILE A 542 9.82 -20.33 -4.56
N GLN A 543 10.98 -20.58 -3.97
CA GLN A 543 12.03 -21.44 -4.53
C GLN A 543 12.33 -22.62 -3.58
N PRO A 544 11.98 -23.86 -3.96
CA PRO A 544 12.33 -25.03 -3.19
C PRO A 544 13.79 -25.45 -3.41
N ARG A 545 14.50 -25.76 -2.32
CA ARG A 545 15.85 -26.33 -2.36
C ARG A 545 15.94 -27.58 -1.50
N GLU A 546 16.56 -28.63 -2.04
CA GLU A 546 16.84 -29.85 -1.29
C GLU A 546 18.18 -29.70 -0.56
N GLN A 547 18.19 -29.85 0.76
CA GLN A 547 19.40 -29.85 1.58
C GLN A 547 19.72 -31.25 2.10
N THR A 548 21.01 -31.58 2.12
CA THR A 548 21.56 -32.82 2.69
C THR A 548 22.44 -32.47 3.89
N LEU A 549 22.35 -33.27 4.95
CA LEU A 549 23.16 -33.13 6.15
C LEU A 549 24.55 -33.72 5.88
N SER A 550 25.62 -32.93 6.03
CA SER A 550 26.99 -33.41 5.86
C SER A 550 27.48 -34.18 7.11
N GLY A 551 28.53 -35.00 6.96
CA GLY A 551 29.11 -35.76 8.08
C GLY A 551 29.69 -34.93 9.24
N ALA A 552 29.73 -33.60 9.11
CA ALA A 552 30.14 -32.64 10.14
C ALA A 552 28.95 -31.94 10.85
N GLY A 553 27.70 -32.31 10.53
CA GLY A 553 26.50 -31.73 11.15
C GLY A 553 25.98 -30.45 10.47
N GLU A 554 26.66 -29.93 9.45
CA GLU A 554 26.22 -28.75 8.71
C GLU A 554 25.35 -29.11 7.50
N TRP A 555 24.26 -28.36 7.29
CA TRP A 555 23.39 -28.48 6.12
C TRP A 555 24.01 -27.81 4.88
N SER A 556 24.00 -28.52 3.74
CA SER A 556 24.48 -27.97 2.46
C SER A 556 23.70 -26.71 2.03
N ARG A 557 24.28 -25.85 1.16
CA ARG A 557 23.59 -24.68 0.52
C ARG A 557 22.33 -25.03 -0.28
N GLY A 558 22.08 -26.32 -0.49
CA GLY A 558 20.88 -26.86 -1.09
C GLY A 558 20.87 -26.80 -2.62
N LYS A 559 20.43 -27.89 -3.26
CA LYS A 559 20.27 -27.97 -4.72
C LYS A 559 18.87 -27.46 -5.10
N ALA A 560 18.81 -26.54 -6.06
CA ALA A 560 17.52 -26.03 -6.56
C ALA A 560 16.68 -27.16 -7.16
N VAL A 561 15.41 -27.23 -6.76
CA VAL A 561 14.45 -28.21 -7.27
C VAL A 561 13.44 -27.48 -8.16
N SER A 562 13.23 -27.97 -9.39
CA SER A 562 12.24 -27.37 -10.28
C SER A 562 10.82 -27.71 -9.86
N ALA A 563 9.90 -26.74 -9.89
CA ALA A 563 8.47 -26.93 -9.58
C ALA A 563 7.81 -28.09 -10.35
N ARG A 564 8.26 -28.37 -11.58
CA ARG A 564 7.83 -29.53 -12.38
C ARG A 564 8.00 -30.88 -11.66
N ARG A 565 9.11 -31.08 -10.94
CA ARG A 565 9.40 -32.33 -10.20
C ARG A 565 8.63 -32.43 -8.89
N LEU A 566 8.06 -31.30 -8.44
CA LEU A 566 7.26 -31.21 -7.23
C LEU A 566 5.74 -31.22 -7.54
N HIS A 567 5.35 -31.34 -8.81
CA HIS A 567 3.96 -31.34 -9.26
C HIS A 567 3.47 -32.77 -9.55
N GLY A 568 2.23 -33.08 -9.18
CA GLY A 568 1.60 -34.38 -9.44
C GLY A 568 1.93 -35.46 -8.39
N SER A 569 2.14 -36.70 -8.82
CA SER A 569 2.38 -37.84 -7.93
C SER A 569 3.87 -38.10 -7.62
N GLU A 570 4.80 -37.45 -8.33
CA GLU A 570 6.25 -37.57 -8.11
C GLU A 570 6.72 -37.22 -6.69
N PRO A 571 6.21 -36.18 -5.99
CA PRO A 571 6.65 -35.83 -4.63
C PRO A 571 6.44 -36.95 -3.62
N ARG A 572 5.37 -37.75 -3.77
CA ARG A 572 5.08 -38.86 -2.86
C ARG A 572 6.12 -39.98 -2.92
N GLN A 573 6.97 -39.99 -3.95
CA GLN A 573 8.09 -40.92 -4.10
C GLN A 573 9.34 -40.45 -3.32
N TRP A 574 9.35 -39.20 -2.84
CA TRP A 574 10.44 -38.61 -2.08
C TRP A 574 10.16 -38.84 -0.59
N GLY A 575 10.71 -39.94 -0.05
CA GLY A 575 10.37 -40.43 1.30
C GLY A 575 10.77 -39.54 2.49
N TYR A 576 11.23 -38.31 2.25
CA TYR A 576 11.61 -37.34 3.28
C TYR A 576 10.73 -36.07 3.28
N LEU A 577 9.77 -35.95 2.35
CA LEU A 577 8.86 -34.80 2.33
C LEU A 577 7.80 -34.94 3.42
N THR A 578 7.62 -33.88 4.20
CA THR A 578 6.61 -33.84 5.26
C THR A 578 5.20 -33.72 4.67
N PRO A 579 4.15 -34.04 5.44
CA PRO A 579 2.77 -33.74 5.04
C PRO A 579 2.55 -32.26 4.70
N GLN A 580 3.31 -31.36 5.32
CA GLN A 580 3.25 -29.93 5.07
C GLN A 580 3.96 -29.54 3.76
N ASP A 581 5.12 -30.13 3.45
CA ASP A 581 5.77 -29.98 2.14
C ASP A 581 4.84 -30.43 0.99
N LEU A 582 4.11 -31.52 1.20
CA LEU A 582 3.14 -32.02 0.22
C LEU A 582 1.96 -31.05 0.03
N LYS A 583 1.51 -30.35 1.08
CA LYS A 583 0.51 -29.28 0.97
C LYS A 583 1.03 -28.10 0.13
N VAL A 584 2.29 -27.72 0.31
CA VAL A 584 2.90 -26.64 -0.49
C VAL A 584 3.07 -27.09 -1.96
N CYS A 585 3.48 -28.34 -2.20
CA CYS A 585 3.57 -28.91 -3.55
C CYS A 585 2.22 -28.94 -4.28
N ALA A 586 1.12 -29.18 -3.55
CA ALA A 586 -0.23 -29.15 -4.11
C ALA A 586 -0.68 -27.75 -4.57
N ALA A 587 0.04 -26.68 -4.19
CA ALA A 587 -0.20 -25.32 -4.66
C ALA A 587 0.46 -25.02 -6.03
N ILE A 588 1.20 -25.96 -6.63
CA ILE A 588 1.80 -25.78 -7.96
C ILE A 588 0.72 -25.92 -9.03
N ARG A 589 0.65 -24.93 -9.94
CA ARG A 589 -0.25 -24.91 -11.10
C ARG A 589 0.52 -25.22 -12.38
N GLN A 590 -0.15 -25.88 -13.31
CA GLN A 590 0.36 -26.22 -14.63
C GLN A 590 -0.38 -25.41 -15.70
N ASP A 591 0.32 -24.50 -16.37
CA ASP A 591 -0.23 -23.64 -17.42
C ASP A 591 0.36 -24.00 -18.80
N TYR A 592 -0.48 -23.96 -19.83
CA TYR A 592 -0.08 -24.18 -21.22
C TYR A 592 0.13 -22.84 -21.93
N ILE A 593 1.38 -22.54 -22.28
CA ILE A 593 1.77 -21.33 -23.03
C ILE A 593 2.28 -21.72 -24.42
N TYR A 594 2.33 -20.76 -25.34
CA TYR A 594 2.70 -20.96 -26.76
C TYR A 594 4.07 -21.62 -26.97
N HIS A 595 4.95 -21.58 -25.97
CA HIS A 595 6.29 -22.18 -25.98
C HIS A 595 6.47 -23.39 -25.03
N GLY A 596 5.39 -23.98 -24.52
CA GLY A 596 5.43 -25.21 -23.72
C GLY A 596 4.60 -25.17 -22.44
N THR A 597 4.80 -26.15 -21.56
CA THR A 597 4.12 -26.26 -20.27
C THR A 597 4.96 -25.60 -19.17
N ARG A 598 4.35 -24.66 -18.44
CA ARG A 598 4.97 -23.93 -17.32
C ARG A 598 4.37 -24.40 -16.00
N TYR A 599 5.21 -24.52 -14.97
CA TYR A 599 4.81 -24.89 -13.61
C TYR A 599 5.19 -23.76 -12.65
N ASP A 600 4.20 -23.10 -12.04
CA ASP A 600 4.41 -22.01 -11.09
C ASP A 600 3.60 -22.24 -9.80
N PHE A 601 4.06 -21.71 -8.68
CA PHE A 601 3.29 -21.75 -7.43
C PHE A 601 2.11 -20.77 -7.49
N ASP A 602 0.93 -21.23 -7.09
CA ASP A 602 -0.16 -20.34 -6.66
C ASP A 602 0.26 -19.68 -5.35
N TRP A 603 0.61 -18.39 -5.43
CA TRP A 603 1.12 -17.63 -4.30
C TRP A 603 0.23 -17.70 -3.06
N ALA A 604 -1.09 -17.56 -3.22
CA ALA A 604 -2.03 -17.55 -2.11
C ALA A 604 -2.12 -18.92 -1.43
N ARG A 605 -2.31 -19.99 -2.23
CA ARG A 605 -2.38 -21.36 -1.69
C ARG A 605 -1.06 -21.81 -1.08
N ALA A 606 0.06 -21.44 -1.69
CA ALA A 606 1.38 -21.83 -1.21
C ALA A 606 1.73 -21.11 0.10
N MET A 607 1.46 -19.80 0.23
CA MET A 607 1.72 -19.08 1.48
C MET A 607 0.84 -19.56 2.64
N LEU A 608 -0.41 -19.94 2.38
CA LEU A 608 -1.28 -20.56 3.39
C LEU A 608 -0.77 -21.95 3.81
N ALA A 609 -0.26 -22.74 2.86
CA ALA A 609 0.35 -24.04 3.16
C ALA A 609 1.69 -23.92 3.92
N LEU A 610 2.40 -22.81 3.77
CA LEU A 610 3.65 -22.49 4.47
C LEU A 610 3.45 -22.01 5.91
N VAL A 611 2.22 -21.67 6.32
CA VAL A 611 1.92 -21.30 7.72
C VAL A 611 2.32 -22.44 8.67
N GLY A 612 3.16 -22.14 9.64
CA GLY A 612 3.70 -23.08 10.62
C GLY A 612 4.74 -24.05 10.05
N HIS A 613 5.28 -23.79 8.85
CA HIS A 613 6.26 -24.69 8.23
C HIS A 613 7.66 -24.46 8.83
N PRO A 614 8.37 -25.49 9.31
CA PRO A 614 9.62 -25.34 10.07
C PRO A 614 10.87 -24.99 9.23
N HIS A 615 10.73 -24.80 7.91
CA HIS A 615 11.84 -24.77 6.94
C HIS A 615 11.63 -23.70 5.87
N VAL A 616 11.21 -22.51 6.31
CA VAL A 616 11.02 -21.35 5.44
C VAL A 616 12.13 -20.35 5.68
N TYR A 617 12.66 -19.76 4.61
CA TYR A 617 13.81 -18.85 4.65
C TYR A 617 13.58 -17.69 3.67
N TRP A 618 14.15 -16.51 3.91
CA TRP A 618 14.06 -15.45 2.91
C TRP A 618 15.00 -15.70 1.73
N LEU A 619 14.57 -15.35 0.51
CA LEU A 619 15.39 -15.51 -0.69
C LEU A 619 16.64 -14.61 -0.68
N ASP A 620 16.52 -13.40 -0.13
CA ASP A 620 17.61 -12.43 0.06
C ASP A 620 18.53 -12.81 1.24
N GLN A 621 18.03 -13.58 2.22
CA GLN A 621 18.77 -14.06 3.38
C GLN A 621 18.55 -15.57 3.64
N PRO A 622 19.11 -16.48 2.81
CA PRO A 622 18.82 -17.91 2.85
C PRO A 622 19.23 -18.64 4.14
N GLY A 623 20.02 -18.00 5.00
CA GLY A 623 20.45 -18.53 6.30
C GLY A 623 19.55 -18.15 7.47
N VAL A 624 18.57 -17.26 7.25
CA VAL A 624 17.70 -16.73 8.30
C VAL A 624 16.34 -17.42 8.21
N HIS A 625 16.02 -18.24 9.20
CA HIS A 625 14.73 -18.93 9.28
C HIS A 625 13.59 -17.91 9.45
N VAL A 626 12.45 -18.19 8.81
CA VAL A 626 11.26 -17.34 8.82
C VAL A 626 10.09 -18.09 9.41
N GLU A 627 9.64 -17.65 10.58
CA GLU A 627 8.38 -18.07 11.20
C GLU A 627 7.21 -17.50 10.36
N VAL A 628 6.42 -18.37 9.73
CA VAL A 628 5.24 -17.99 8.95
C VAL A 628 3.98 -18.22 9.78
N VAL A 629 3.31 -17.15 10.22
CA VAL A 629 2.12 -17.25 11.07
C VAL A 629 0.86 -16.82 10.33
N ARG A 630 -0.30 -17.45 10.63
CA ARG A 630 -1.59 -16.97 10.12
C ARG A 630 -1.97 -15.67 10.83
N GLY A 631 -2.48 -14.70 10.08
CA GLY A 631 -3.06 -13.48 10.61
C GLY A 631 -4.45 -13.23 10.03
N GLU A 632 -5.21 -12.39 10.71
CA GLU A 632 -6.50 -11.89 10.24
C GLU A 632 -6.38 -10.40 9.89
N PRO A 633 -7.19 -9.89 8.95
CA PRO A 633 -7.29 -8.45 8.74
C PRO A 633 -7.81 -7.76 9.99
N GLU A 634 -7.27 -6.58 10.29
CA GLU A 634 -7.62 -5.84 11.50
C GLU A 634 -8.32 -4.53 11.13
N LEU A 635 -9.46 -4.25 11.76
CA LEU A 635 -10.20 -3.00 11.63
C LEU A 635 -9.85 -2.08 12.81
N LEU A 636 -9.30 -0.92 12.53
CA LEU A 636 -9.00 0.13 13.51
C LEU A 636 -10.17 1.10 13.61
N VAL A 637 -10.65 1.32 14.83
CA VAL A 637 -11.67 2.31 15.16
C VAL A 637 -11.05 3.34 16.12
N HIS A 638 -10.88 4.57 15.65
CA HIS A 638 -10.23 5.64 16.41
C HIS A 638 -11.10 6.89 16.51
N GLU A 639 -11.05 7.55 17.66
CA GLU A 639 -11.70 8.85 17.87
C GLU A 639 -10.66 9.97 17.69
N HIS A 640 -10.94 10.95 16.83
CA HIS A 640 -10.07 12.11 16.64
C HIS A 640 -10.91 13.33 16.25
N ASN A 641 -10.75 14.45 16.97
CA ASN A 641 -11.46 15.71 16.74
C ASN A 641 -13.01 15.59 16.71
N GLY A 642 -13.61 14.82 17.62
CA GLY A 642 -15.07 14.65 17.69
C GLY A 642 -15.67 13.83 16.53
N ARG A 643 -14.84 13.02 15.85
CA ARG A 643 -15.25 12.09 14.79
C ARG A 643 -14.69 10.70 15.06
N VAL A 644 -15.50 9.67 14.79
CA VAL A 644 -15.13 8.25 14.86
C VAL A 644 -14.67 7.81 13.47
N ARG A 645 -13.44 7.31 13.37
CA ARG A 645 -12.82 6.82 12.12
C ARG A 645 -12.66 5.30 12.16
N ILE A 646 -13.08 4.60 11.10
CA ILE A 646 -12.97 3.15 10.95
C ILE A 646 -12.15 2.85 9.69
N ARG A 647 -11.05 2.12 9.80
CA ARG A 647 -10.22 1.74 8.63
C ARG A 647 -9.61 0.36 8.84
N PHE A 648 -9.21 -0.33 7.78
CA PHE A 648 -8.29 -1.45 7.97
C PHE A 648 -6.92 -0.95 8.41
N ALA A 649 -6.28 -1.67 9.33
CA ALA A 649 -4.88 -1.44 9.70
C ALA A 649 -3.94 -1.66 8.51
N GLN A 650 -4.33 -2.57 7.61
CA GLN A 650 -3.60 -2.93 6.41
C GLN A 650 -4.33 -2.45 5.15
N LYS A 651 -3.59 -2.08 4.10
CA LYS A 651 -4.19 -1.71 2.81
C LYS A 651 -4.65 -2.97 2.08
N ILE A 652 -5.94 -3.06 1.78
CA ILE A 652 -6.55 -4.21 1.09
C ILE A 652 -6.89 -3.80 -0.34
N GLU A 653 -6.19 -4.39 -1.33
CA GLU A 653 -6.38 -4.08 -2.75
C GLU A 653 -7.22 -5.10 -3.52
N GLY A 654 -7.44 -6.29 -2.94
CA GLY A 654 -8.18 -7.38 -3.57
C GLY A 654 -8.18 -8.67 -2.74
N PRO A 655 -9.03 -9.66 -3.09
CA PRO A 655 -9.05 -10.95 -2.42
C PRO A 655 -7.75 -11.73 -2.72
N GLY A 656 -7.27 -12.51 -1.75
CA GLY A 656 -6.03 -13.25 -1.87
C GLY A 656 -5.32 -13.35 -0.54
N VAL A 657 -3.98 -13.36 -0.58
CA VAL A 657 -3.16 -13.45 0.61
C VAL A 657 -2.16 -12.31 0.62
N MET A 658 -2.02 -11.66 1.76
CA MET A 658 -1.05 -10.60 1.99
C MET A 658 -0.03 -11.07 3.02
N VAL A 659 1.26 -10.93 2.69
CA VAL A 659 2.36 -11.35 3.56
C VAL A 659 3.05 -10.10 4.10
N LEU A 660 2.90 -9.86 5.39
CA LEU A 660 3.55 -8.75 6.11
C LEU A 660 4.81 -9.26 6.79
N ARG A 661 5.97 -8.66 6.46
CA ARG A 661 7.23 -8.95 7.13
C ARG A 661 7.24 -8.25 8.51
N GLU A 662 7.34 -9.04 9.58
CA GLU A 662 7.42 -8.57 10.97
C GLU A 662 8.86 -8.77 11.48
N GLY A 663 9.79 -7.96 10.98
CA GLY A 663 11.22 -8.08 11.29
C GLY A 663 11.96 -9.09 10.39
N GLU A 664 13.13 -9.55 10.82
CA GLU A 664 14.02 -10.38 9.99
C GLU A 664 13.64 -11.87 9.97
N GLN A 665 13.00 -12.39 11.02
CA GLN A 665 12.73 -13.84 11.18
C GLN A 665 11.25 -14.21 11.22
N ARG A 666 10.34 -13.30 10.87
CA ARG A 666 8.90 -13.59 10.92
C ARG A 666 8.13 -12.89 9.82
N CYS A 667 7.09 -13.56 9.32
CA CYS A 667 6.07 -12.92 8.51
C CYS A 667 4.67 -13.41 8.87
N ARG A 668 3.71 -12.49 8.80
CA ARG A 668 2.29 -12.75 9.01
C ARG A 668 1.59 -12.89 7.66
N VAL A 669 0.93 -14.02 7.45
CA VAL A 669 0.15 -14.34 6.26
C VAL A 669 -1.31 -14.06 6.56
N ILE A 670 -1.83 -12.95 6.02
CA ILE A 670 -3.20 -12.51 6.19
C ILE A 670 -4.04 -12.96 5.00
N GLU A 671 -5.07 -13.76 5.28
CA GLU A 671 -6.04 -14.17 4.27
C GLU A 671 -7.11 -13.08 4.07
N ILE A 672 -7.16 -12.54 2.86
CA ILE A 672 -8.13 -11.53 2.45
C ILE A 672 -9.24 -12.25 1.68
N THR A 673 -10.34 -12.52 2.34
CA THR A 673 -11.53 -13.11 1.73
C THR A 673 -12.21 -12.10 0.80
N GLY A 674 -13.13 -12.58 -0.04
CA GLY A 674 -14.00 -11.70 -0.81
C GLY A 674 -14.86 -10.78 0.07
N GLU A 675 -15.15 -11.18 1.32
CA GLU A 675 -15.84 -10.34 2.29
C GLU A 675 -14.93 -9.22 2.82
N HIS A 676 -13.67 -9.53 3.14
CA HIS A 676 -12.68 -8.54 3.56
C HIS A 676 -12.46 -7.46 2.50
N HIS A 677 -12.35 -7.85 1.22
CA HIS A 677 -12.21 -6.91 0.12
C HIS A 677 -13.44 -6.01 -0.03
N LYS A 678 -14.66 -6.57 0.06
CA LYS A 678 -15.90 -5.77 0.02
C LYS A 678 -15.97 -4.76 1.16
N ILE A 679 -15.59 -5.15 2.38
CA ILE A 679 -15.54 -4.23 3.52
C ILE A 679 -14.53 -3.11 3.26
N ALA A 680 -13.37 -3.43 2.67
CA ALA A 680 -12.33 -2.44 2.36
C ALA A 680 -12.78 -1.47 1.26
N ASP A 681 -13.47 -1.96 0.23
CA ASP A 681 -14.05 -1.15 -0.83
C ASP A 681 -15.12 -0.19 -0.28
N ILE A 682 -15.97 -0.67 0.64
CA ILE A 682 -16.99 0.16 1.29
C ILE A 682 -16.36 1.24 2.19
N LEU A 683 -15.29 0.91 2.92
CA LEU A 683 -14.60 1.87 3.79
C LEU A 683 -13.72 2.86 3.03
N GLY A 684 -13.27 2.51 1.82
CA GLY A 684 -12.33 3.30 1.03
C GLY A 684 -10.89 3.29 1.58
N PRO A 685 -9.92 3.82 0.83
CA PRO A 685 -8.49 3.76 1.17
C PRO A 685 -8.13 4.50 2.48
N ASP A 686 -8.90 5.53 2.83
CA ASP A 686 -8.70 6.36 4.01
C ASP A 686 -9.54 5.93 5.23
N GLY A 687 -10.41 4.93 5.04
CA GLY A 687 -11.42 4.52 6.01
C GLY A 687 -12.62 5.46 6.13
N PHE A 688 -13.66 4.98 6.81
CA PHE A 688 -14.85 5.73 7.18
C PHE A 688 -14.56 6.77 8.27
N SER A 689 -15.20 7.95 8.24
CA SER A 689 -15.19 8.93 9.33
C SER A 689 -16.59 9.53 9.54
N GLY A 690 -17.15 9.37 10.74
CA GLY A 690 -18.49 9.87 11.11
C GLY A 690 -18.47 10.76 12.36
N PRO A 691 -19.46 11.66 12.56
CA PRO A 691 -19.55 12.52 13.74
C PRO A 691 -19.88 11.76 15.03
N ASP A 692 -19.34 12.20 16.17
CA ASP A 692 -19.50 11.56 17.49
C ASP A 692 -20.95 11.49 17.99
N THR A 693 -21.84 12.38 17.51
CA THR A 693 -23.27 12.43 17.85
C THR A 693 -24.04 11.15 17.48
N GLN A 694 -23.50 10.30 16.58
CA GLN A 694 -24.10 9.02 16.16
C GLN A 694 -23.27 7.79 16.64
N LYS A 695 -22.37 7.96 17.61
CA LYS A 695 -21.45 6.94 18.15
C LYS A 695 -22.15 5.63 18.52
N ALA A 696 -23.34 5.66 19.13
CA ALA A 696 -24.11 4.46 19.46
C ALA A 696 -24.47 3.60 18.22
N ARG A 697 -24.78 4.26 17.09
CA ARG A 697 -25.16 3.59 15.84
C ARG A 697 -23.95 3.04 15.09
N VAL A 698 -22.84 3.78 15.09
CA VAL A 698 -21.54 3.34 14.57
C VAL A 698 -21.03 2.12 15.34
N MET A 699 -21.11 2.16 16.66
CA MET A 699 -20.68 1.05 17.52
C MET A 699 -21.57 -0.19 17.36
N GLY A 700 -22.87 -0.01 17.06
CA GLY A 700 -23.76 -1.12 16.68
C GLY A 700 -23.33 -1.84 15.39
N VAL A 701 -22.71 -1.12 14.44
CA VAL A 701 -22.16 -1.71 13.21
C VAL A 701 -20.79 -2.33 13.47
N VAL A 702 -19.93 -1.67 14.25
CA VAL A 702 -18.63 -2.23 14.68
C VAL A 702 -18.84 -3.58 15.39
N ALA A 703 -19.84 -3.69 16.27
CA ALA A 703 -20.19 -4.93 16.95
C ALA A 703 -20.58 -6.08 15.98
N ARG A 704 -21.21 -5.73 14.85
CA ARG A 704 -21.58 -6.69 13.79
C ARG A 704 -20.41 -7.00 12.86
N LEU A 705 -19.58 -6.01 12.49
CA LEU A 705 -18.36 -6.23 11.69
C LEU A 705 -17.33 -7.07 12.45
N ALA A 706 -17.32 -6.99 13.77
CA ALA A 706 -16.53 -7.87 14.65
C ALA A 706 -16.90 -9.36 14.52
N THR A 707 -17.93 -9.73 13.74
CA THR A 707 -18.24 -11.14 13.38
C THR A 707 -17.44 -11.66 12.19
N VAL A 708 -16.84 -10.77 11.39
CA VAL A 708 -16.13 -11.12 10.15
C VAL A 708 -14.66 -10.67 10.18
N VAL A 709 -14.34 -9.59 10.90
CA VAL A 709 -13.00 -9.00 10.94
C VAL A 709 -12.62 -8.71 12.40
N ASN A 710 -11.35 -8.87 12.76
CA ASN A 710 -10.87 -8.51 14.09
C ASN A 710 -10.89 -6.98 14.27
N VAL A 711 -11.63 -6.46 15.26
CA VAL A 711 -11.80 -5.02 15.47
C VAL A 711 -10.99 -4.55 16.68
N GLN A 712 -10.19 -3.51 16.52
CA GLN A 712 -9.55 -2.76 17.59
C GLN A 712 -10.18 -1.37 17.71
N SER A 713 -10.77 -1.04 18.86
CA SER A 713 -11.44 0.25 19.09
C SER A 713 -10.83 1.05 20.25
N THR A 714 -10.62 2.35 20.04
CA THR A 714 -10.30 3.32 21.09
C THR A 714 -11.51 4.15 21.54
N VAL A 715 -12.73 3.79 21.09
CA VAL A 715 -13.96 4.55 21.32
C VAL A 715 -14.70 4.02 22.54
N ASP A 716 -14.98 4.91 23.49
CA ASP A 716 -15.61 4.59 24.78
C ASP A 716 -17.13 4.44 24.65
N ALA A 717 -17.61 3.25 24.30
CA ALA A 717 -19.04 2.93 24.28
C ALA A 717 -19.29 1.48 24.69
N GLU A 718 -19.88 1.29 25.86
CA GLU A 718 -20.39 0.00 26.33
C GLU A 718 -21.43 -0.57 25.36
N LEU A 719 -21.20 -1.77 24.84
CA LEU A 719 -22.21 -2.50 24.07
C LEU A 719 -23.15 -3.21 25.04
N LYS A 720 -24.40 -2.75 25.12
CA LYS A 720 -25.45 -3.44 25.87
C LYS A 720 -25.72 -4.83 25.28
N GLY A 721 -25.52 -5.88 26.08
CA GLY A 721 -25.88 -7.26 25.72
C GLY A 721 -24.72 -8.25 25.54
N VAL A 722 -23.47 -7.83 25.79
CA VAL A 722 -22.28 -8.72 25.78
C VAL A 722 -21.79 -8.89 27.23
N GLU A 723 -21.51 -10.12 27.64
CA GLU A 723 -21.04 -10.42 29.01
C GLU A 723 -19.65 -9.80 29.24
N GLU A 724 -19.51 -8.95 30.25
CA GLU A 724 -18.24 -8.31 30.59
C GLU A 724 -17.42 -9.19 31.53
N VAL A 725 -16.17 -9.44 31.17
CA VAL A 725 -15.20 -10.21 31.96
C VAL A 725 -14.02 -9.34 32.35
N ALA A 726 -13.48 -9.57 33.55
CA ALA A 726 -12.34 -8.82 34.06
C ALA A 726 -11.11 -9.00 33.16
N SER A 727 -10.44 -7.89 32.83
CA SER A 727 -9.23 -7.90 32.01
C SER A 727 -8.05 -8.45 32.81
N ASP A 728 -7.40 -9.49 32.29
CA ASP A 728 -6.13 -9.98 32.79
C ASP A 728 -4.99 -9.06 32.32
N VAL A 729 -4.44 -8.30 33.27
CA VAL A 729 -3.32 -7.37 33.04
C VAL A 729 -1.96 -8.02 33.23
N LYS A 730 -1.91 -9.32 33.55
CA LYS A 730 -0.66 -10.01 33.87
C LYS A 730 0.27 -10.05 32.65
N PRO A 731 1.51 -9.52 32.74
CA PRO A 731 2.45 -9.59 31.64
C PRO A 731 2.86 -11.02 31.33
N ARG A 732 2.99 -11.32 30.04
CA ARG A 732 3.37 -12.64 29.52
C ARG A 732 4.56 -12.52 28.59
N LEU A 733 5.56 -13.37 28.80
CA LEU A 733 6.73 -13.45 27.94
C LEU A 733 6.61 -14.67 27.04
N GLN A 734 6.50 -14.43 25.73
CA GLN A 734 6.59 -15.48 24.74
C GLN A 734 8.05 -15.66 24.33
N LEU A 735 8.55 -16.88 24.52
CA LEU A 735 9.90 -17.27 24.18
C LEU A 735 9.86 -18.10 22.90
N LEU A 736 10.57 -17.62 21.88
CA LEU A 736 10.65 -18.24 20.57
C LEU A 736 12.11 -18.46 20.21
N PRO A 737 12.46 -19.54 19.49
CA PRO A 737 13.83 -19.74 19.03
C PRO A 737 14.31 -18.60 18.11
N PHE A 738 15.52 -18.09 18.31
CA PHE A 738 16.14 -17.06 17.47
C PHE A 738 17.65 -17.31 17.34
N GLY A 739 18.10 -17.78 16.17
CA GLY A 739 19.50 -18.20 15.99
C GLY A 739 19.88 -19.33 16.95
N GLU A 740 20.93 -19.12 17.74
CA GLU A 740 21.34 -20.03 18.83
C GLU A 740 20.68 -19.70 20.18
N GLY A 741 19.94 -18.59 20.28
CA GLY A 741 19.28 -18.12 21.49
C GLY A 741 17.76 -17.95 21.34
N LEU A 742 17.20 -16.90 21.95
CA LEU A 742 15.75 -16.67 22.07
C LEU A 742 15.32 -15.28 21.59
N SER A 743 14.20 -15.22 20.88
CA SER A 743 13.40 -14.01 20.73
C SER A 743 12.37 -13.97 21.85
N VAL A 744 12.30 -12.82 22.52
CA VAL A 744 11.50 -12.60 23.71
C VAL A 744 10.48 -11.51 23.38
N ARG A 745 9.19 -11.82 23.51
CA ARG A 745 8.10 -10.88 23.25
C ARG A 745 7.29 -10.66 24.51
N LEU A 746 7.16 -9.40 24.94
CA LEU A 746 6.34 -9.03 26.10
C LEU A 746 4.94 -8.61 25.67
N MET A 747 3.97 -9.44 26.04
CA MET A 747 2.56 -9.33 25.65
C MET A 747 1.64 -9.37 26.88
N VAL A 748 0.38 -9.02 26.68
CA VAL A 748 -0.73 -9.25 27.62
C VAL A 748 -1.83 -10.00 26.89
N ARG A 749 -2.60 -10.79 27.64
CA ARG A 749 -3.75 -11.53 27.11
C ARG A 749 -4.99 -11.20 27.94
N PRO A 750 -5.75 -10.16 27.56
CA PRO A 750 -6.82 -9.59 28.40
C PRO A 750 -7.91 -10.59 28.79
N PHE A 751 -8.16 -11.63 28.01
CA PHE A 751 -9.15 -12.67 28.32
C PHE A 751 -8.57 -13.89 29.05
N SER A 752 -7.35 -13.77 29.61
CA SER A 752 -6.58 -14.81 30.33
C SER A 752 -6.20 -16.04 29.50
N THR A 753 -7.16 -16.85 29.04
CA THR A 753 -6.92 -18.13 28.33
C THR A 753 -7.40 -18.11 26.88
N THR A 754 -8.31 -17.22 26.52
CA THR A 754 -8.82 -17.03 25.15
C THR A 754 -8.50 -15.62 24.64
N GLY A 755 -8.90 -15.28 23.42
CA GLY A 755 -8.74 -13.91 22.88
C GLY A 755 -7.33 -13.56 22.36
N PRO A 756 -7.20 -12.36 21.75
CA PRO A 756 -6.01 -11.96 21.01
C PRO A 756 -4.86 -11.54 21.92
N TRP A 757 -3.64 -11.68 21.39
CA TRP A 757 -2.41 -11.19 22.01
C TRP A 757 -2.28 -9.68 21.82
N CYS A 758 -2.03 -8.95 22.90
CA CYS A 758 -1.93 -7.49 22.85
C CYS A 758 -0.62 -6.99 23.43
N LYS A 759 -0.13 -5.86 22.90
CA LYS A 759 1.04 -5.18 23.46
C LYS A 759 0.60 -4.36 24.69
N PRO A 760 1.35 -4.38 25.81
CA PRO A 760 1.00 -3.62 27.01
C PRO A 760 0.81 -2.13 26.71
N GLY A 761 -0.37 -1.59 27.03
CA GLY A 761 -0.70 -0.17 26.85
C GLY A 761 -0.81 0.32 25.40
N ARG A 762 -0.87 -0.58 24.41
CA ARG A 762 -1.06 -0.26 22.98
C ARG A 762 -2.24 -1.03 22.39
N GLY A 763 -2.93 -0.43 21.41
CA GLY A 763 -4.08 -1.02 20.71
C GLY A 763 -5.42 -0.49 21.20
N GLY A 764 -6.49 -1.28 21.04
CA GLY A 764 -7.83 -0.95 21.54
C GLY A 764 -8.00 -1.21 23.04
N VAL A 765 -8.74 -0.32 23.73
CA VAL A 765 -9.04 -0.41 25.17
C VAL A 765 -10.16 -1.42 25.43
N LEU A 766 -11.18 -1.41 24.57
CA LEU A 766 -12.28 -2.37 24.61
C LEU A 766 -12.00 -3.52 23.64
N MET A 767 -12.06 -4.74 24.12
CA MET A 767 -11.83 -5.93 23.30
C MET A 767 -12.96 -6.95 23.40
N PHE A 768 -13.05 -7.80 22.39
CA PHE A 768 -14.05 -8.86 22.27
C PHE A 768 -13.36 -10.20 22.01
N ALA A 769 -13.90 -11.26 22.58
CA ALA A 769 -13.49 -12.63 22.30
C ALA A 769 -14.70 -13.58 22.42
N GLU A 770 -14.57 -14.78 21.84
CA GLU A 770 -15.50 -15.86 22.07
C GLU A 770 -14.96 -16.78 23.17
N ARG A 771 -15.81 -17.11 24.15
CA ARG A 771 -15.52 -18.05 25.24
C ARG A 771 -16.73 -18.95 25.40
N ASP A 772 -16.53 -20.26 25.26
CA ASP A 772 -17.59 -21.29 25.38
C ASP A 772 -18.81 -21.04 24.46
N GLY A 773 -18.58 -20.55 23.23
CA GLY A 773 -19.63 -20.26 22.26
C GLY A 773 -20.45 -18.98 22.55
N LYS A 774 -20.06 -18.20 23.56
CA LYS A 774 -20.65 -16.90 23.91
C LYS A 774 -19.64 -15.78 23.71
N ARG A 775 -20.12 -14.63 23.22
CA ARG A 775 -19.29 -13.43 23.11
C ARG A 775 -19.14 -12.78 24.48
N VAL A 776 -17.89 -12.52 24.84
CA VAL A 776 -17.50 -11.78 26.05
C VAL A 776 -16.72 -10.53 25.65
N GLN A 777 -16.84 -9.48 26.46
CA GLN A 777 -16.09 -8.23 26.30
C GLN A 777 -15.20 -7.98 27.52
N THR A 778 -14.06 -7.31 27.32
CA THR A 778 -13.20 -6.89 28.41
C THR A 778 -12.63 -5.50 28.15
N ARG A 779 -12.31 -4.80 29.25
CA ARG A 779 -11.75 -3.45 29.21
C ARG A 779 -10.34 -3.46 29.78
N ARG A 780 -9.38 -3.14 28.93
CA ARG A 780 -7.95 -3.13 29.25
C ARG A 780 -7.58 -1.91 30.06
N ASP A 781 -6.76 -2.11 31.08
CA ASP A 781 -6.16 -1.02 31.87
C ASP A 781 -4.74 -0.75 31.35
N PHE A 782 -4.63 0.14 30.37
CA PHE A 782 -3.35 0.43 29.71
C PHE A 782 -2.30 0.96 30.68
N GLN A 783 -2.71 1.77 31.66
CA GLN A 783 -1.77 2.33 32.62
C GLN A 783 -1.19 1.23 33.50
N ARG A 784 -2.05 0.33 33.99
CA ARG A 784 -1.63 -0.81 34.81
C ARG A 784 -0.82 -1.82 34.02
N GLU A 785 -1.23 -2.14 32.79
CA GLU A 785 -0.46 -3.00 31.88
C GLU A 785 0.95 -2.43 31.65
N LYS A 786 1.05 -1.14 31.34
CA LYS A 786 2.34 -0.48 31.08
C LYS A 786 3.21 -0.48 32.33
N ASN A 787 2.65 -0.13 33.50
CA ASN A 787 3.38 -0.13 34.75
C ASN A 787 3.93 -1.52 35.10
N LEU A 788 3.10 -2.57 35.01
CA LEU A 788 3.53 -3.95 35.28
C LEU A 788 4.55 -4.46 34.27
N ALA A 789 4.41 -4.08 32.99
CA ALA A 789 5.33 -4.46 31.95
C ALA A 789 6.69 -3.73 32.10
N ASP A 790 6.69 -2.46 32.50
CA ASP A 790 7.92 -1.70 32.78
C ASP A 790 8.61 -2.19 34.07
N GLU A 791 7.83 -2.52 35.10
CA GLU A 791 8.33 -3.17 36.32
C GLU A 791 8.99 -4.52 36.03
N LEU A 792 8.36 -5.35 35.18
CA LEU A 792 8.93 -6.63 34.77
C LEU A 792 10.27 -6.45 34.05
N VAL A 793 10.35 -5.50 33.10
CA VAL A 793 11.60 -5.23 32.38
C VAL A 793 12.69 -4.75 33.35
N ALA A 794 12.34 -3.89 34.32
CA ALA A 794 13.29 -3.42 35.33
C ALA A 794 13.81 -4.54 36.25
N LEU A 795 12.99 -5.58 36.49
CA LEU A 795 13.38 -6.76 37.27
C LEU A 795 14.20 -7.78 36.49
N CYS A 796 14.31 -7.65 35.17
CA CYS A 796 15.08 -8.51 34.28
C CYS A 796 16.28 -7.73 33.70
N PRO A 797 17.45 -7.69 34.37
CA PRO A 797 18.63 -6.98 33.90
C PRO A 797 19.01 -7.29 32.44
N THR A 798 18.84 -8.55 32.01
CA THR A 798 19.10 -8.99 30.63
C THR A 798 18.26 -8.23 29.60
N LEU A 799 17.02 -7.86 29.94
CA LEU A 799 16.12 -7.07 29.09
C LEU A 799 16.33 -5.56 29.27
N ALA A 800 16.52 -5.08 30.51
CA ALA A 800 16.65 -3.66 30.83
C ALA A 800 17.85 -2.98 30.15
N GLY A 801 18.96 -3.70 30.00
CA GLY A 801 20.19 -3.18 29.39
C GLY A 801 20.19 -3.13 27.86
N ARG A 802 19.12 -3.57 27.19
CA ARG A 802 19.06 -3.74 25.73
C ARG A 802 17.97 -2.89 25.10
N SER A 803 18.25 -2.38 23.90
CA SER A 803 17.24 -1.71 23.08
C SER A 803 16.19 -2.73 22.64
N ALA A 804 14.93 -2.51 23.02
CA ALA A 804 13.80 -3.28 22.55
C ALA A 804 13.18 -2.57 21.34
N ASP A 805 12.90 -3.30 20.27
CA ASP A 805 11.99 -2.81 19.24
C ASP A 805 10.56 -3.23 19.62
N ASP A 806 9.75 -2.27 20.03
CA ASP A 806 8.34 -2.47 20.41
C ASP A 806 8.11 -3.61 21.43
N ARG A 807 8.96 -3.67 22.46
CA ARG A 807 9.01 -4.73 23.50
C ARG A 807 9.28 -6.15 22.97
N VAL A 808 10.07 -6.22 21.91
CA VAL A 808 10.70 -7.45 21.41
C VAL A 808 12.21 -7.35 21.59
N TRP A 809 12.80 -8.39 22.18
CA TRP A 809 14.25 -8.52 22.34
C TRP A 809 14.73 -9.78 21.62
N ASN A 810 15.76 -9.65 20.81
CA ASN A 810 16.39 -10.78 20.13
C ASN A 810 17.71 -11.09 20.82
N LEU A 811 17.73 -12.15 21.62
CA LEU A 811 18.90 -12.65 22.33
C LEU A 811 19.61 -13.66 21.43
N GLY A 812 20.47 -13.18 20.54
CA GLY A 812 21.19 -14.04 19.59
C GLY A 812 22.20 -14.98 20.24
N ALA A 813 22.76 -14.62 21.40
CA ALA A 813 23.67 -15.46 22.16
C ALA A 813 22.90 -16.38 23.12
N LEU A 814 23.32 -17.65 23.16
CA LEU A 814 22.75 -18.65 24.06
C LEU A 814 22.91 -18.25 25.53
N GLU A 815 24.06 -17.70 25.92
CA GLU A 815 24.31 -17.27 27.31
C GLU A 815 23.30 -16.23 27.80
N ASP A 816 23.00 -15.22 26.98
CA ASP A 816 22.01 -14.19 27.31
C ASP A 816 20.61 -14.79 27.48
N SER A 817 20.29 -15.79 26.65
CA SER A 817 19.01 -16.49 26.72
C SER A 817 18.88 -17.29 28.01
N LEU A 818 19.96 -17.96 28.44
CA LEU A 818 19.99 -18.73 29.68
C LEU A 818 20.02 -17.81 30.92
N GLU A 819 20.65 -16.63 30.83
CA GLU A 819 20.59 -15.59 31.86
C GLU A 819 19.15 -15.15 32.11
N LEU A 820 18.44 -14.77 31.03
CA LEU A 820 17.04 -14.40 31.13
C LEU A 820 16.21 -15.52 31.73
N LEU A 821 16.41 -16.78 31.31
CA LEU A 821 15.63 -17.89 31.87
C LEU A 821 15.80 -18.05 33.37
N MET A 822 17.00 -17.77 33.91
CA MET A 822 17.21 -17.75 35.36
C MET A 822 16.50 -16.58 36.03
N GLU A 823 16.57 -15.37 35.45
CA GLU A 823 15.84 -14.19 35.94
C GLU A 823 14.33 -14.48 36.00
N LEU A 824 13.78 -15.11 34.96
CA LEU A 824 12.36 -15.47 34.89
C LEU A 824 11.97 -16.56 35.89
N GLN A 825 12.83 -17.55 36.14
CA GLN A 825 12.60 -18.56 37.18
C GLN A 825 12.54 -17.93 38.58
N GLU A 826 13.34 -16.90 38.86
CA GLU A 826 13.33 -16.19 40.15
C GLU A 826 12.09 -15.31 40.34
N LEU A 827 11.50 -14.81 39.25
CA LEU A 827 10.28 -14.02 39.30
C LEU A 827 9.02 -14.84 39.59
N GLY A 828 9.05 -16.15 39.33
CA GLY A 828 7.95 -17.08 39.63
C GLY A 828 6.60 -16.59 39.10
N ASP A 829 5.60 -16.52 39.98
CA ASP A 829 4.22 -16.14 39.61
C ASP A 829 4.04 -14.70 39.15
N LYS A 830 5.06 -13.82 39.24
CA LYS A 830 4.95 -12.43 38.76
C LYS A 830 4.86 -12.31 37.24
N VAL A 831 5.34 -13.32 36.52
CA VAL A 831 5.33 -13.37 35.05
C VAL A 831 4.82 -14.72 34.59
N LEU A 832 4.12 -14.75 33.46
CA LEU A 832 3.75 -16.01 32.82
C LEU A 832 4.62 -16.20 31.57
N VAL A 833 5.43 -17.25 31.57
CA VAL A 833 6.31 -17.60 30.45
C VAL A 833 5.59 -18.62 29.58
N GLU A 834 5.50 -18.35 28.29
CA GLU A 834 4.89 -19.26 27.31
C GLU A 834 5.91 -19.63 26.23
N TRP A 835 5.89 -20.92 25.85
CA TRP A 835 6.71 -21.51 24.81
C TRP A 835 5.85 -22.06 23.68
N PRO A 836 5.50 -21.23 22.66
CA PRO A 836 4.61 -21.65 21.58
C PRO A 836 5.14 -22.82 20.74
N GLU A 837 6.46 -22.92 20.58
CA GLU A 837 7.14 -23.98 19.80
C GLU A 837 7.74 -25.09 20.69
N GLY A 838 7.34 -25.15 21.96
CA GLY A 838 7.93 -26.04 22.96
C GLY A 838 9.17 -25.47 23.64
N GLU A 839 9.50 -26.00 24.81
CA GLU A 839 10.68 -25.57 25.58
C GLU A 839 11.96 -26.01 24.86
N ARG A 840 12.72 -25.03 24.36
CA ARG A 840 14.00 -25.31 23.68
C ARG A 840 15.18 -25.34 24.64
N PHE A 841 15.16 -24.50 25.66
CA PHE A 841 16.23 -24.38 26.64
C PHE A 841 15.66 -24.42 28.05
N ARG A 842 16.36 -25.11 28.94
CA ARG A 842 16.02 -25.15 30.36
C ARG A 842 17.27 -25.11 31.22
N VAL A 843 17.37 -24.13 32.10
CA VAL A 843 18.35 -24.14 33.18
C VAL A 843 17.79 -25.02 34.30
N ALA A 844 18.33 -26.24 34.42
CA ALA A 844 17.80 -27.27 35.31
C ALA A 844 18.46 -27.25 36.70
N HIS A 845 19.74 -26.91 36.78
CA HIS A 845 20.51 -26.94 38.03
C HIS A 845 21.37 -25.68 38.19
N LYS A 846 21.50 -25.19 39.43
CA LYS A 846 22.53 -24.22 39.83
C LYS A 846 23.64 -24.99 40.55
N VAL A 847 24.89 -24.80 40.13
CA VAL A 847 26.04 -25.59 40.59
C VAL A 847 27.07 -24.69 41.25
N ALA A 848 27.40 -24.99 42.49
CA ALA A 848 28.35 -24.26 43.31
C ALA A 848 29.53 -25.13 43.76
N MET A 849 30.63 -24.48 44.13
CA MET A 849 31.88 -25.15 44.51
C MET A 849 31.68 -26.10 45.72
N ASN A 850 30.81 -25.74 46.65
CA ASN A 850 30.50 -26.55 47.84
C ASN A 850 29.74 -27.86 47.53
N GLN A 851 29.25 -28.07 46.31
CA GLN A 851 28.62 -29.32 45.88
C GLN A 851 29.64 -30.27 45.23
N VAL A 852 30.86 -29.80 44.96
CA VAL A 852 31.90 -30.58 44.32
C VAL A 852 32.58 -31.49 45.35
N GLN A 853 32.73 -32.77 44.99
CA GLN A 853 33.55 -33.71 45.72
C GLN A 853 34.90 -33.86 45.02
N LEU A 854 35.99 -33.58 45.73
CA LEU A 854 37.34 -33.64 45.20
C LEU A 854 38.13 -34.81 45.76
N LYS A 855 38.98 -35.38 44.92
CA LYS A 855 39.87 -36.47 45.25
C LYS A 855 41.25 -36.19 44.67
N ILE A 856 42.20 -36.01 45.58
CA ILE A 856 43.56 -35.56 45.27
C ILE A 856 44.54 -36.69 45.59
N ARG A 857 45.31 -37.10 44.59
CA ARG A 857 46.30 -38.18 44.71
C ARG A 857 47.62 -37.76 44.09
N ARG A 858 48.73 -38.26 44.63
CA ARG A 858 50.04 -38.04 44.03
C ARG A 858 50.20 -38.86 42.75
N GLU A 859 50.68 -38.21 41.71
CA GLU A 859 51.05 -38.82 40.44
C GLU A 859 52.47 -38.36 40.03
N ARG A 860 53.49 -39.13 40.46
CA ARG A 860 54.91 -38.76 40.36
C ARG A 860 55.20 -37.40 41.02
N ASP A 861 55.48 -36.37 40.23
CA ASP A 861 55.78 -35.00 40.67
C ASP A 861 54.53 -34.08 40.62
N TRP A 862 53.38 -34.62 40.21
CA TRP A 862 52.11 -33.92 40.05
C TRP A 862 51.07 -34.41 41.07
N PHE A 863 50.01 -33.64 41.24
CA PHE A 863 48.78 -34.08 41.89
C PHE A 863 47.71 -34.33 40.83
N ALA A 864 47.20 -35.55 40.78
CA ALA A 864 46.00 -35.89 40.04
C ALA A 864 44.78 -35.47 40.85
N VAL A 865 44.01 -34.54 40.30
CA VAL A 865 42.75 -34.03 40.82
C VAL A 865 41.63 -34.69 40.01
N SER A 866 40.80 -35.43 40.73
CA SER A 866 39.59 -36.07 40.22
C SER A 866 38.43 -35.67 41.12
N GLY A 867 37.19 -35.85 40.67
CA GLY A 867 36.04 -35.47 41.45
C GLY A 867 34.76 -35.57 40.65
N ALA A 868 33.64 -35.30 41.31
CA ALA A 868 32.36 -35.23 40.64
C ALA A 868 31.45 -34.21 41.32
N VAL A 869 30.45 -33.75 40.59
CA VAL A 869 29.33 -32.98 41.13
C VAL A 869 28.03 -33.72 40.82
N GLU A 870 27.24 -33.94 41.87
CA GLU A 870 25.94 -34.58 41.79
C GLU A 870 24.89 -33.49 41.58
N LEU A 871 24.17 -33.55 40.45
CA LEU A 871 23.16 -32.57 40.08
C LEU A 871 21.76 -33.00 40.55
N ASP A 872 21.49 -34.31 40.50
CA ASP A 872 20.33 -35.02 41.04
C ASP A 872 20.64 -36.52 41.23
N ASP A 873 19.65 -37.30 41.69
CA ASP A 873 19.78 -38.75 41.96
C ASP A 873 20.20 -39.60 40.73
N ALA A 874 20.11 -39.05 39.51
CA ALA A 874 20.38 -39.77 38.26
C ALA A 874 21.57 -39.20 37.46
N LEU A 875 22.00 -37.96 37.74
CA LEU A 875 22.99 -37.23 36.95
C LEU A 875 24.18 -36.76 37.79
N VAL A 876 25.31 -37.46 37.60
CA VAL A 876 26.60 -37.12 38.18
C VAL A 876 27.57 -36.72 37.07
N LEU A 877 28.14 -35.52 37.17
CA LEU A 877 29.17 -35.04 36.24
C LEU A 877 30.56 -35.24 36.83
N GLU A 878 31.39 -36.02 36.14
CA GLU A 878 32.79 -36.20 36.50
C GLU A 878 33.59 -34.91 36.20
N MET A 879 34.61 -34.62 37.02
CA MET A 879 35.42 -33.40 36.95
C MET A 879 36.08 -33.22 35.57
N GLY A 880 36.56 -34.31 34.96
CA GLY A 880 37.16 -34.26 33.62
C GLY A 880 36.15 -33.83 32.56
N GLN A 881 34.90 -34.33 32.64
CA GLN A 881 33.81 -33.91 31.76
C GLN A 881 33.44 -32.44 32.00
N LEU A 882 33.38 -32.04 33.27
CA LEU A 882 33.02 -30.68 33.66
C LEU A 882 34.06 -29.64 33.20
N LEU A 883 35.36 -29.94 33.31
CA LEU A 883 36.44 -29.10 32.79
C LEU A 883 36.44 -29.05 31.26
N LYS A 884 36.14 -30.17 30.59
CA LYS A 884 36.01 -30.20 29.13
C LYS A 884 34.84 -29.33 28.67
N LEU A 885 33.68 -29.49 29.28
CA LEU A 885 32.48 -28.69 28.97
C LEU A 885 32.68 -27.21 29.31
N ALA A 886 33.39 -26.88 30.39
CA ALA A 886 33.73 -25.50 30.73
C ALA A 886 34.70 -24.87 29.71
N ARG A 887 35.67 -25.66 29.21
CA ARG A 887 36.61 -25.24 28.15
C ARG A 887 35.92 -25.01 26.82
N GLU A 888 34.96 -25.86 26.46
CA GLU A 888 34.20 -25.77 25.20
C GLU A 888 33.10 -24.68 25.26
N GLY A 889 32.48 -24.50 26.43
CA GLY A 889 31.31 -23.65 26.62
C GLY A 889 31.59 -22.15 26.84
N GLY A 890 32.81 -21.76 27.24
CA GLY A 890 33.26 -20.36 27.39
C GLY A 890 32.58 -19.51 28.50
N GLY A 891 31.33 -19.84 28.85
CA GLY A 891 30.47 -19.09 29.75
C GLY A 891 30.28 -19.69 31.14
N ARG A 892 29.28 -19.18 31.86
CA ARG A 892 28.84 -19.73 33.16
C ARG A 892 27.83 -20.89 33.02
N PHE A 893 27.45 -21.25 31.79
CA PHE A 893 26.45 -22.28 31.53
C PHE A 893 27.09 -23.49 30.88
N ILE A 894 26.78 -24.68 31.39
CA ILE A 894 27.25 -25.96 30.88
C ILE A 894 26.07 -26.73 30.27
N ALA A 895 26.22 -27.18 29.02
CA ALA A 895 25.21 -28.01 28.36
C ALA A 895 25.23 -29.45 28.92
N LEU A 896 24.08 -29.93 29.38
CA LEU A 896 23.87 -31.30 29.86
C LEU A 896 23.34 -32.25 28.76
N GLY A 897 22.90 -31.68 27.63
CA GLY A 897 22.24 -32.40 26.52
C GLY A 897 20.73 -32.13 26.48
N ASN A 898 20.10 -32.42 25.34
CA ASN A 898 18.64 -32.26 25.12
C ASN A 898 18.08 -30.86 25.51
N GLY A 899 18.85 -29.79 25.29
CA GLY A 899 18.44 -28.42 25.63
C GLY A 899 18.50 -28.08 27.13
N GLN A 900 19.03 -28.96 27.98
CA GLN A 900 19.21 -28.70 29.41
C GLN A 900 20.59 -28.13 29.72
N PHE A 901 20.63 -27.19 30.67
CA PHE A 901 21.84 -26.48 31.08
C PHE A 901 21.97 -26.46 32.61
N ALA A 902 23.22 -26.54 33.07
CA ALA A 902 23.61 -26.23 34.44
C ALA A 902 24.24 -24.84 34.50
N ALA A 903 23.78 -23.99 35.42
CA ALA A 903 24.34 -22.68 35.67
C ALA A 903 25.37 -22.75 36.80
N LEU A 904 26.62 -22.43 36.49
CA LEU A 904 27.70 -22.32 37.46
C LEU A 904 27.58 -21.02 38.24
N THR A 905 27.85 -21.05 39.54
CA THR A 905 28.10 -19.81 40.29
C THR A 905 29.39 -19.17 39.79
N GLU A 906 29.47 -17.83 39.85
CA GLU A 906 30.66 -17.10 39.39
C GLU A 906 31.93 -17.54 40.14
N ALA A 907 31.82 -17.81 41.44
CA ALA A 907 32.90 -18.37 42.23
C ALA A 907 33.38 -19.71 41.67
N PHE A 908 32.46 -20.62 41.34
CA PHE A 908 32.83 -21.93 40.80
C PHE A 908 33.39 -21.84 39.39
N ARG A 909 32.79 -21.04 38.49
CA ARG A 909 33.31 -20.77 37.15
C ARG A 909 34.76 -20.28 37.21
N ARG A 910 35.06 -19.32 38.09
CA ARG A 910 36.42 -18.80 38.28
C ARG A 910 37.39 -19.91 38.72
N ARG A 911 36.99 -20.77 39.66
CA ARG A 911 37.82 -21.92 40.08
C ARG A 911 38.08 -22.90 38.94
N LEU A 912 37.11 -23.15 38.06
CA LEU A 912 37.32 -24.02 36.90
C LEU A 912 38.28 -23.41 35.88
N ALA A 913 38.18 -22.10 35.63
CA ALA A 913 39.14 -21.40 34.77
C ALA A 913 40.56 -21.47 35.37
N GLU A 914 40.72 -21.21 36.66
CA GLU A 914 41.99 -21.36 37.37
C GLU A 914 42.52 -22.80 37.29
N MET A 915 41.66 -23.82 37.42
CA MET A 915 42.03 -25.22 37.23
C MET A 915 42.54 -25.48 35.79
N LEU A 916 41.84 -24.96 34.78
CA LEU A 916 42.21 -25.11 33.37
C LEU A 916 43.57 -24.46 33.06
N ASP A 917 43.91 -23.34 33.70
CA ASP A 917 45.18 -22.61 33.51
C ASP A 917 46.35 -23.25 34.27
N MET A 918 46.10 -23.80 35.46
CA MET A 918 47.13 -24.31 36.37
C MET A 918 47.44 -25.80 36.20
N GLY A 919 46.74 -26.50 35.31
CA GLY A 919 46.88 -27.94 35.13
C GLY A 919 46.77 -28.42 33.68
N GLU A 920 47.02 -29.71 33.50
CA GLU A 920 46.99 -30.40 32.21
C GLU A 920 46.22 -31.72 32.31
N GLU A 921 45.74 -32.21 31.17
CA GLU A 921 45.03 -33.48 31.13
C GLU A 921 46.01 -34.65 31.36
N GLY A 922 45.72 -35.47 32.36
CA GLY A 922 46.51 -36.64 32.74
C GLY A 922 46.10 -37.91 32.01
N ALA A 923 46.91 -38.95 32.16
CA ALA A 923 46.58 -40.28 31.63
C ALA A 923 45.34 -40.83 32.37
N GLY A 924 44.26 -41.09 31.63
CA GLY A 924 43.01 -41.63 32.19
C GLY A 924 41.93 -40.61 32.55
N GLY A 925 42.00 -39.37 32.03
CA GLY A 925 40.92 -38.37 32.16
C GLY A 925 40.89 -37.58 33.48
N GLY A 926 41.90 -37.75 34.33
CA GLY A 926 42.10 -36.92 35.53
C GLY A 926 42.89 -35.65 35.22
N TRP A 927 42.68 -34.58 36.01
CA TRP A 927 43.38 -33.31 35.82
C TRP A 927 44.66 -33.26 36.65
N ARG A 928 45.82 -33.03 36.03
CA ARG A 928 47.11 -32.99 36.72
C ARG A 928 47.54 -31.56 36.99
N ILE A 929 47.95 -31.32 38.22
CA ILE A 929 48.36 -30.00 38.69
C ILE A 929 49.75 -30.12 39.34
N HIS A 930 50.66 -29.20 39.01
CA HIS A 930 52.04 -29.28 39.46
C HIS A 930 52.14 -29.03 40.97
N GLY A 931 53.06 -29.69 41.68
CA GLY A 931 53.17 -29.54 43.15
C GLY A 931 53.44 -28.11 43.65
N LEU A 932 53.91 -27.20 42.78
CA LEU A 932 54.12 -25.78 43.09
C LEU A 932 52.81 -25.00 43.28
N THR A 933 51.69 -25.45 42.72
CA THR A 933 50.38 -24.80 42.90
C THR A 933 49.60 -25.42 44.07
N ALA A 934 50.24 -26.25 44.90
CA ALA A 934 49.64 -26.85 46.10
C ALA A 934 48.98 -25.83 47.06
N PRO A 935 49.50 -24.60 47.29
CA PRO A 935 48.81 -23.60 48.10
C PRO A 935 47.43 -23.24 47.53
N TRP A 936 47.36 -22.99 46.23
CA TRP A 936 46.10 -22.71 45.53
C TRP A 936 45.18 -23.94 45.53
N LEU A 937 45.71 -25.14 45.28
CA LEU A 937 44.91 -26.37 45.31
C LEU A 937 44.32 -26.65 46.71
N ARG A 938 45.01 -26.25 47.78
CA ARG A 938 44.51 -26.33 49.16
C ARG A 938 43.35 -25.36 49.39
N GLU A 939 43.43 -24.15 48.85
CA GLU A 939 42.35 -23.16 48.93
C GLU A 939 41.09 -23.69 48.24
N VAL A 940 41.22 -24.16 47.00
CA VAL A 940 40.13 -24.76 46.23
C VAL A 940 39.54 -26.00 46.92
N ALA A 941 40.40 -26.84 47.50
CA ALA A 941 39.94 -27.98 48.29
C ALA A 941 39.11 -27.55 49.52
N GLY A 942 39.49 -26.45 50.18
CA GLY A 942 38.76 -25.90 51.32
C GLY A 942 37.37 -25.36 50.98
N GLU A 943 37.13 -24.95 49.75
CA GLU A 943 35.83 -24.46 49.27
C GLU A 943 34.90 -25.57 48.76
N SER A 944 35.45 -26.77 48.53
CA SER A 944 34.69 -27.93 48.07
C SER A 944 33.86 -28.56 49.19
N GLY A 945 32.78 -29.27 48.83
CA GLY A 945 31.91 -29.92 49.81
C GLY A 945 32.61 -31.05 50.56
N HIS A 946 33.41 -31.83 49.84
CA HIS A 946 34.14 -32.95 50.41
C HIS A 946 35.48 -33.18 49.70
N VAL A 947 36.55 -33.40 50.47
CA VAL A 947 37.89 -33.68 49.94
C VAL A 947 38.43 -35.00 50.47
N THR A 948 38.73 -35.91 49.56
CA THR A 948 39.50 -37.12 49.84
C THR A 948 40.92 -37.00 49.33
N GLY A 949 41.86 -36.63 50.21
CA GLY A 949 43.29 -36.59 49.91
C GLY A 949 44.04 -37.85 50.30
N ASP A 950 44.98 -38.29 49.47
CA ASP A 950 45.92 -39.36 49.84
C ASP A 950 46.92 -38.90 50.92
N LYS A 951 47.78 -39.83 51.37
CA LYS A 951 48.77 -39.55 52.40
C LYS A 951 49.72 -38.41 52.01
N HIS A 952 50.14 -38.36 50.74
CA HIS A 952 51.09 -37.37 50.24
C HIS A 952 50.49 -35.97 50.19
N TRP A 953 49.22 -35.85 49.79
CA TRP A 953 48.50 -34.57 49.84
C TRP A 953 48.41 -34.04 51.28
N LYS A 954 48.07 -34.91 52.24
CA LYS A 954 48.03 -34.52 53.67
C LYS A 954 49.39 -34.07 54.19
N GLU A 955 50.47 -34.75 53.81
CA GLU A 955 51.85 -34.35 54.13
C GLU A 955 52.21 -32.99 53.51
N GLN A 956 51.80 -32.74 52.27
CA GLN A 956 52.03 -31.47 51.58
C GLN A 956 51.26 -30.31 52.25
N VAL A 957 50.00 -30.52 52.62
CA VAL A 957 49.21 -29.54 53.37
C VAL A 957 49.86 -29.23 54.72
N ALA A 958 50.36 -30.25 55.43
CA ALA A 958 51.08 -30.04 56.70
C ALA A 958 52.38 -29.23 56.51
N ARG A 959 53.11 -29.44 55.40
CA ARG A 959 54.31 -28.63 55.07
C ARG A 959 53.95 -27.18 54.79
N LEU A 960 52.85 -26.91 54.09
CA LEU A 960 52.35 -25.56 53.82
C LEU A 960 51.96 -24.84 55.12
N GLN A 961 51.24 -25.53 56.02
CA GLN A 961 50.92 -24.98 57.34
C GLN A 961 52.18 -24.68 58.16
N LYS A 962 53.18 -25.56 58.10
CA LYS A 962 54.46 -25.34 58.76
C LYS A 962 55.21 -24.14 58.18
N MET A 963 55.18 -23.96 56.86
CA MET A 963 55.74 -22.78 56.19
C MET A 963 55.02 -21.48 56.58
N GLU A 964 53.69 -21.49 56.65
CA GLU A 964 52.88 -20.32 57.03
C GLU A 964 53.18 -19.84 58.46
N ALA A 965 53.47 -20.78 59.37
CA ALA A 965 53.81 -20.50 60.76
C ALA A 965 55.32 -20.23 61.00
N ASP A 966 56.15 -20.29 59.97
CA ASP A 966 57.61 -20.20 60.08
C ASP A 966 58.08 -18.74 60.08
N ASP A 967 58.50 -18.26 61.25
CA ASP A 967 59.15 -16.97 61.46
C ASP A 967 60.61 -17.18 61.89
N ALA A 968 61.43 -17.65 60.95
CA ALA A 968 62.83 -17.91 61.22
C ALA A 968 63.59 -16.62 61.58
N GLU A 969 64.33 -16.67 62.68
CA GLU A 969 65.28 -15.63 63.05
C GLU A 969 66.62 -15.84 62.34
N VAL A 970 67.29 -14.74 62.01
CA VAL A 970 68.64 -14.78 61.42
C VAL A 970 69.58 -15.43 62.45
N PRO A 971 70.37 -16.45 62.08
CA PRO A 971 71.24 -17.13 63.04
C PRO A 971 72.17 -16.15 63.74
N SER A 972 72.23 -16.19 65.08
CA SER A 972 73.11 -15.33 65.88
C SER A 972 74.61 -15.46 65.55
N THR A 973 74.99 -16.51 64.82
CA THR A 973 76.34 -16.73 64.32
C THR A 973 76.64 -16.05 62.98
N PHE A 974 75.65 -15.39 62.37
CA PHE A 974 75.80 -14.57 61.17
C PHE A 974 76.32 -13.18 61.55
N LYS A 975 77.49 -12.79 61.02
CA LYS A 975 78.22 -11.57 61.38
C LYS A 975 77.94 -10.42 60.39
N ALA A 976 76.67 -10.18 60.09
CA ALA A 976 76.23 -9.02 59.30
C ALA A 976 74.89 -8.50 59.85
N GLU A 977 74.73 -7.18 59.89
CA GLU A 977 73.44 -6.56 60.10
C GLU A 977 72.67 -6.54 58.78
N LEU A 978 71.59 -7.32 58.72
CA LEU A 978 70.70 -7.32 57.58
C LEU A 978 69.73 -6.15 57.67
N ARG A 979 69.52 -5.46 56.55
CA ARG A 979 68.46 -4.44 56.41
C ARG A 979 67.09 -5.13 56.46
N GLU A 980 66.04 -4.40 56.79
CA GLU A 980 64.67 -4.94 56.94
C GLU A 980 64.23 -5.79 55.74
N TYR A 981 64.41 -5.28 54.51
CA TYR A 981 64.08 -6.03 53.29
C TYR A 981 64.92 -7.30 53.10
N GLN A 982 66.14 -7.35 53.62
CA GLN A 982 67.01 -8.53 53.54
C GLN A 982 66.61 -9.58 54.57
N ILE A 983 66.11 -9.15 55.74
CA ILE A 983 65.51 -10.03 56.74
C ILE A 983 64.24 -10.66 56.15
N GLU A 984 63.42 -9.86 55.46
CA GLU A 984 62.24 -10.35 54.75
C GLU A 984 62.61 -11.38 53.66
N GLY A 985 63.61 -11.07 52.82
CA GLY A 985 64.10 -11.99 51.80
C GLY A 985 64.70 -13.29 52.37
N PHE A 986 65.42 -13.23 53.50
CA PHE A 986 65.87 -14.42 54.23
C PHE A 986 64.69 -15.26 54.74
N ARG A 987 63.71 -14.63 55.40
CA ARG A 987 62.51 -15.31 55.92
C ARG A 987 61.71 -15.95 54.79
N TRP A 988 61.60 -15.29 53.64
CA TRP A 988 60.95 -15.83 52.46
C TRP A 988 61.69 -17.06 51.91
N LEU A 989 63.02 -17.00 51.75
CA LEU A 989 63.84 -18.15 51.35
C LEU A 989 63.75 -19.32 52.35
N HIS A 990 63.70 -19.01 53.65
CA HIS A 990 63.53 -20.03 54.69
C HIS A 990 62.19 -20.73 54.57
N ARG A 991 61.09 -19.97 54.44
CA ARG A 991 59.74 -20.50 54.21
C ARG A 991 59.69 -21.42 52.98
N LEU A 992 60.22 -21.00 51.83
CA LEU A 992 60.29 -21.85 50.62
C LEU A 992 61.06 -23.16 50.86
N SER A 993 62.14 -23.08 51.64
CA SER A 993 62.95 -24.24 51.99
C SER A 993 62.25 -25.21 52.95
N VAL A 994 61.36 -24.72 53.83
CA VAL A 994 60.47 -25.54 54.68
C VAL A 994 59.41 -26.22 53.85
N TRP A 995 58.86 -25.52 52.86
CA TRP A 995 57.93 -26.09 51.89
C TRP A 995 58.60 -27.18 51.01
N GLY A 996 59.90 -27.03 50.74
CA GLY A 996 60.68 -27.97 49.96
C GLY A 996 60.69 -27.66 48.46
N VAL A 997 60.49 -26.38 48.13
CA VAL A 997 60.52 -25.86 46.75
C VAL A 997 61.74 -24.95 46.56
N GLY A 998 62.17 -24.78 45.31
CA GLY A 998 63.20 -23.80 44.97
C GLY A 998 62.65 -22.36 44.98
N GLY A 999 63.53 -21.38 45.16
CA GLY A 999 63.20 -19.96 45.06
C GLY A 999 64.20 -19.21 44.18
N CYS A 1000 63.71 -18.24 43.41
CA CYS A 1000 64.54 -17.32 42.64
C CYS A 1000 64.55 -15.95 43.35
N LEU A 1001 65.64 -15.61 44.03
CA LEU A 1001 65.82 -14.28 44.61
C LEU A 1001 66.34 -13.33 43.52
N ALA A 1002 65.43 -12.54 42.94
CA ALA A 1002 65.68 -11.70 41.77
C ALA A 1002 65.83 -10.20 42.10
N ASP A 1003 66.34 -9.85 43.30
CA ASP A 1003 66.60 -8.46 43.67
C ASP A 1003 67.58 -7.76 42.71
N ASP A 1004 67.56 -6.43 42.65
CA ASP A 1004 68.54 -5.64 41.91
C ASP A 1004 69.99 -5.88 42.37
N MET A 1005 70.95 -5.55 41.49
CA MET A 1005 72.38 -5.63 41.81
C MET A 1005 72.72 -4.75 43.01
N GLY A 1006 73.51 -5.28 43.95
CA GLY A 1006 73.94 -4.53 45.14
C GLY A 1006 73.00 -4.58 46.35
N LEU A 1007 71.79 -5.16 46.22
CA LEU A 1007 70.84 -5.29 47.34
C LEU A 1007 71.19 -6.40 48.35
N GLY A 1008 72.31 -7.11 48.16
CA GLY A 1008 72.83 -8.07 49.13
C GLY A 1008 72.20 -9.47 49.07
N LYS A 1009 71.81 -9.93 47.87
CA LYS A 1009 71.34 -11.31 47.63
C LYS A 1009 72.28 -12.38 48.19
N THR A 1010 73.59 -12.16 48.08
CA THR A 1010 74.62 -13.07 48.62
C THR A 1010 74.52 -13.18 50.14
N LEU A 1011 74.32 -12.06 50.86
CA LEU A 1011 74.12 -12.05 52.30
C LEU A 1011 72.86 -12.82 52.71
N GLN A 1012 71.73 -12.58 52.02
CA GLN A 1012 70.47 -13.30 52.24
C GLN A 1012 70.64 -14.82 52.00
N ALA A 1013 71.30 -15.19 50.91
CA ALA A 1013 71.61 -16.58 50.57
C ALA A 1013 72.56 -17.26 51.57
N MET A 1014 73.54 -16.54 52.12
CA MET A 1014 74.41 -17.07 53.18
C MET A 1014 73.65 -17.25 54.50
N ALA A 1015 72.73 -16.35 54.83
CA ALA A 1015 71.92 -16.47 56.05
C ALA A 1015 71.08 -17.76 56.03
N ILE A 1016 70.45 -18.11 54.89
CA ILE A 1016 69.72 -19.37 54.73
C ILE A 1016 70.63 -20.61 54.73
N LEU A 1017 71.80 -20.55 54.09
CA LEU A 1017 72.78 -21.64 54.14
C LEU A 1017 73.27 -21.89 55.58
N LEU A 1018 73.46 -20.82 56.36
CA LEU A 1018 73.88 -20.91 57.74
C LEU A 1018 72.76 -21.45 58.65
N SER A 1019 71.50 -21.03 58.46
CA SER A 1019 70.37 -21.51 59.25
C SER A 1019 70.10 -23.00 59.03
N ARG A 1020 70.32 -23.48 57.80
CA ARG A 1020 70.14 -24.89 57.41
C ARG A 1020 71.37 -25.77 57.54
N ALA A 1021 72.46 -25.25 58.11
CA ALA A 1021 73.72 -25.99 58.18
C ALA A 1021 73.67 -27.28 59.01
N ALA A 1022 72.65 -27.45 59.86
CA ALA A 1022 72.41 -28.68 60.59
C ALA A 1022 71.81 -29.80 59.71
N ASP A 1023 71.13 -29.43 58.62
CA ASP A 1023 70.43 -30.36 57.72
C ASP A 1023 71.37 -31.01 56.69
N GLY A 1024 72.58 -30.49 56.52
CA GLY A 1024 73.56 -31.03 55.58
C GLY A 1024 74.48 -29.96 54.97
N VAL A 1025 75.24 -30.38 53.95
CA VAL A 1025 76.18 -29.52 53.23
C VAL A 1025 75.43 -28.68 52.17
N GLY A 1026 75.63 -27.37 52.21
CA GLY A 1026 75.11 -26.46 51.19
C GLY A 1026 76.01 -26.40 49.96
N LEU A 1027 75.40 -26.38 48.77
CA LEU A 1027 76.10 -26.25 47.49
C LEU A 1027 75.79 -24.90 46.84
N VAL A 1028 76.82 -24.08 46.61
CA VAL A 1028 76.69 -22.85 45.81
C VAL A 1028 77.30 -23.12 44.44
N VAL A 1029 76.48 -22.98 43.40
CA VAL A 1029 76.91 -23.05 42.01
C VAL A 1029 76.93 -21.63 41.47
N ALA A 1030 78.10 -21.15 41.05
CA ALA A 1030 78.26 -19.77 40.60
C ALA A 1030 79.34 -19.67 39.51
N PRO A 1031 79.34 -18.62 38.66
CA PRO A 1031 80.41 -18.40 37.69
C PRO A 1031 81.78 -18.27 38.37
N THR A 1032 82.85 -18.70 37.68
CA THR A 1032 84.23 -18.66 38.21
C THR A 1032 84.63 -17.29 38.72
N SER A 1033 84.18 -16.23 38.05
CA SER A 1033 84.50 -14.83 38.40
C SER A 1033 83.99 -14.40 39.77
N VAL A 1034 82.96 -15.06 40.33
CA VAL A 1034 82.37 -14.68 41.63
C VAL A 1034 82.67 -15.69 42.73
N CYS A 1035 83.32 -16.82 42.43
CA CYS A 1035 83.69 -17.82 43.45
C CYS A 1035 84.62 -17.23 44.52
N SER A 1036 85.63 -16.45 44.14
CA SER A 1036 86.53 -15.81 45.11
C SER A 1036 85.79 -14.83 46.02
N ASN A 1037 84.81 -14.10 45.47
CA ASN A 1037 83.97 -13.17 46.23
C ASN A 1037 83.09 -13.92 47.25
N TRP A 1038 82.43 -15.01 46.85
CA TRP A 1038 81.66 -15.87 47.75
C TRP A 1038 82.52 -16.45 48.89
N GLU A 1039 83.75 -16.89 48.62
CA GLU A 1039 84.64 -17.37 49.69
C GLU A 1039 85.01 -16.27 50.68
N ALA A 1040 85.31 -15.07 50.18
CA ALA A 1040 85.64 -13.92 51.01
C ALA A 1040 84.44 -13.50 51.88
N GLU A 1041 83.25 -13.45 51.28
CA GLU A 1041 82.02 -13.11 51.97
C GLU A 1041 81.62 -14.16 53.02
N ILE A 1042 81.74 -15.46 52.73
CA ILE A 1042 81.46 -16.52 53.72
C ILE A 1042 82.43 -16.40 54.91
N LYS A 1043 83.73 -16.19 54.67
CA LYS A 1043 84.71 -16.00 55.76
C LYS A 1043 84.40 -14.79 56.61
N ARG A 1044 83.88 -13.71 56.00
CA ARG A 1044 83.56 -12.46 56.69
C ARG A 1044 82.25 -12.55 57.48
N PHE A 1045 81.18 -13.02 56.83
CA PHE A 1045 79.81 -12.91 57.34
C PHE A 1045 79.27 -14.22 57.94
N ALA A 1046 79.84 -15.38 57.61
CA ALA A 1046 79.47 -16.68 58.19
C ALA A 1046 80.73 -17.49 58.60
N PRO A 1047 81.59 -16.97 59.50
CA PRO A 1047 82.91 -17.57 59.81
C PRO A 1047 82.84 -18.95 60.48
N THR A 1048 81.66 -19.35 60.95
CA THR A 1048 81.40 -20.69 61.50
C THR A 1048 81.27 -21.77 60.42
N GLN A 1049 81.17 -21.37 59.15
CA GLN A 1049 81.15 -22.25 58.00
C GLN A 1049 82.54 -22.39 57.37
N THR A 1050 82.81 -23.57 56.81
CA THR A 1050 84.01 -23.82 56.01
C THR A 1050 83.61 -23.88 54.54
N ALA A 1051 84.00 -22.87 53.76
CA ALA A 1051 83.88 -22.88 52.31
C ALA A 1051 85.06 -23.65 51.69
N ARG A 1052 84.77 -24.54 50.74
CA ARG A 1052 85.76 -25.18 49.86
C ARG A 1052 85.34 -24.97 48.42
N SER A 1053 86.10 -24.18 47.66
CA SER A 1053 85.95 -24.16 46.20
C SER A 1053 86.65 -25.36 45.57
N ARG A 1054 86.03 -25.91 44.53
CA ARG A 1054 86.69 -26.84 43.61
C ARG A 1054 86.64 -26.24 42.22
N LEU A 1055 87.77 -25.68 41.79
CA LEU A 1055 87.94 -25.18 40.42
C LEU A 1055 88.23 -26.38 39.49
N PRO A 1056 87.65 -26.44 38.29
CA PRO A 1056 87.95 -27.50 37.33
C PRO A 1056 89.45 -27.48 36.96
N ASP A 1057 90.10 -28.64 36.99
CA ASP A 1057 91.52 -28.77 36.62
C ASP A 1057 91.70 -28.62 35.09
N SER A 1058 92.77 -27.97 34.66
CA SER A 1058 92.97 -27.42 33.30
C SER A 1058 93.07 -28.44 32.14
N ARG A 1059 92.71 -29.72 32.36
CA ARG A 1059 92.93 -30.82 31.40
C ARG A 1059 91.69 -31.61 30.95
N SER A 1060 90.48 -31.12 31.20
CA SER A 1060 89.26 -31.72 30.62
C SER A 1060 88.24 -30.66 30.20
N LEU A 1061 88.24 -30.34 28.90
CA LEU A 1061 87.30 -29.43 28.24
C LEU A 1061 85.96 -30.15 27.98
N MET A 1062 84.95 -29.89 28.81
CA MET A 1062 83.54 -29.67 28.43
C MET A 1062 82.67 -29.64 29.71
N PHE A 1063 81.83 -28.61 29.82
CA PHE A 1063 80.96 -28.21 30.94
C PHE A 1063 81.62 -27.44 32.09
N TRP A 1064 81.50 -26.11 31.98
CA TRP A 1064 82.03 -25.09 32.87
C TRP A 1064 80.96 -24.59 33.84
N TRP A 1065 80.95 -25.02 35.11
CA TRP A 1065 80.47 -24.20 36.25
C TRP A 1065 81.24 -24.66 37.51
N PRO A 1066 82.05 -23.79 38.17
CA PRO A 1066 82.69 -24.13 39.44
C PRO A 1066 81.67 -24.28 40.58
N VAL A 1067 81.97 -25.20 41.48
CA VAL A 1067 81.09 -25.62 42.56
C VAL A 1067 81.77 -25.33 43.90
N MET A 1068 81.08 -24.62 44.79
CA MET A 1068 81.57 -24.33 46.14
C MET A 1068 80.74 -25.09 47.18
N LEU A 1069 81.42 -25.89 48.01
CA LEU A 1069 80.82 -26.65 49.11
C LEU A 1069 80.96 -25.86 50.41
N CYS A 1070 79.87 -25.69 51.15
CA CYS A 1070 79.87 -25.02 52.46
C CYS A 1070 79.52 -26.04 53.56
N CYS A 1071 80.48 -26.37 54.44
CA CYS A 1071 80.35 -27.40 55.48
C CYS A 1071 80.71 -26.85 56.87
N LYS A 1072 80.02 -27.31 57.92
CA LYS A 1072 80.31 -26.94 59.31
C LYS A 1072 81.38 -27.85 59.92
N SER A 1073 82.31 -27.25 60.68
CA SER A 1073 83.24 -27.85 61.66
C SER A 1073 84.64 -28.38 61.24
N ARG A 1074 85.61 -28.06 62.10
CA ARG A 1074 87.08 -28.20 62.03
C ARG A 1074 87.65 -29.47 62.70
N ARG A 1075 86.89 -30.55 62.92
CA ARG A 1075 87.44 -31.79 63.54
C ARG A 1075 87.10 -33.05 62.74
N ASN A 1076 88.17 -33.74 62.37
CA ASN A 1076 88.39 -35.05 61.74
C ASN A 1076 87.21 -35.96 61.31
N SER A 1077 87.44 -36.55 60.13
CA SER A 1077 86.81 -37.73 59.49
C SER A 1077 85.36 -37.60 59.04
N CYS A 1078 85.17 -37.06 57.83
CA CYS A 1078 84.09 -37.47 56.93
C CYS A 1078 84.72 -38.39 55.86
N PRO A 1079 84.31 -39.67 55.74
CA PRO A 1079 84.84 -40.55 54.70
C PRO A 1079 84.49 -39.96 53.32
N MET A 1080 85.40 -40.10 52.35
CA MET A 1080 85.06 -39.85 50.95
C MET A 1080 83.78 -40.62 50.62
N LEU A 1081 82.71 -39.92 50.22
CA LEU A 1081 81.52 -40.56 49.65
C LEU A 1081 81.97 -41.32 48.38
N PRO A 1082 81.92 -42.67 48.36
CA PRO A 1082 82.08 -43.43 47.13
C PRO A 1082 80.73 -43.41 46.39
N GLY A 1083 80.74 -43.06 45.11
CA GLY A 1083 79.58 -43.21 44.23
C GLY A 1083 78.75 -41.94 44.04
N ILE A 1084 79.25 -41.02 43.23
CA ILE A 1084 78.36 -40.24 42.36
C ILE A 1084 78.13 -41.13 41.14
N PRO A 1085 76.90 -41.63 40.88
CA PRO A 1085 76.63 -42.43 39.70
C PRO A 1085 76.92 -41.62 38.44
N SER A 1086 77.59 -42.27 37.50
CA SER A 1086 78.01 -41.82 36.17
C SER A 1086 76.82 -41.49 35.23
N PHE A 1087 75.85 -40.71 35.69
CA PHE A 1087 74.60 -40.43 34.97
C PHE A 1087 74.63 -39.16 34.11
N TRP A 1088 75.69 -38.34 34.20
CA TRP A 1088 75.80 -37.08 33.46
C TRP A 1088 76.70 -37.13 32.22
N MET A 1089 77.14 -38.31 31.79
CA MET A 1089 77.88 -38.48 30.53
C MET A 1089 77.54 -39.79 29.84
N LYS A 1090 76.45 -39.80 29.05
CA LYS A 1090 76.39 -40.54 27.77
C LYS A 1090 75.37 -39.86 26.83
N PRO A 1091 75.62 -39.88 25.51
CA PRO A 1091 74.86 -39.10 24.52
C PRO A 1091 73.47 -39.71 24.28
N ARG A 1092 72.46 -38.86 24.06
CA ARG A 1092 71.15 -39.30 23.55
C ARG A 1092 71.33 -39.94 22.16
N PRO A 1093 70.69 -41.09 21.87
CA PRO A 1093 70.58 -41.59 20.52
C PRO A 1093 69.69 -40.64 19.70
N SER A 1094 70.05 -40.43 18.44
CA SER A 1094 69.21 -39.76 17.45
C SER A 1094 67.84 -40.45 17.37
N ARG A 1095 66.77 -39.70 17.67
CA ARG A 1095 65.41 -40.07 17.28
C ARG A 1095 64.96 -39.15 16.15
N THR A 1096 65.06 -39.66 14.93
CA THR A 1096 63.94 -39.64 13.99
C THR A 1096 62.72 -40.29 14.66
N GLY A 1097 61.55 -39.70 14.46
CA GLY A 1097 60.26 -40.15 14.98
C GLY A 1097 59.38 -38.96 15.28
#